data_AF-N6XWR5-F1
#
_entry.id   AF-N6XWR5-F1
#
_cell.length_a   1.000
_cell.length_b   1.000
_cell.length_c   1.000
_cell.angle_alpha   90.00
_cell.angle_beta   90.00
_cell.angle_gamma   90.00
#
_symmetry.space_group_name_H-M   'P 1'
#
loop_
_entity.id
_entity.type
_entity.pdbx_description
1 polymer ?
#
loop_
_entity_poly.entity_id
_entity_poly.type
_entity_poly.pdbx_seq_one_letter_code
_entity_poly.pdbx_strand_id
1 'polypeptide(L)'
;PPRDAPFRAALGEDGAEAMAALLGAQPGVPAEHAAYFEALQHDLDPLLEHPGGAERLAHELHVRRFQPLSRASGWEIAEREPAPLRAGRPARKAIPGIVRRALAALERQQRAADAVARELDSLGQAFYLAWYQRGLASFDCDAEAVERWRAEESVLRARIALQRERLAERVDAQGMPRGRPLERVRALVECLLPGHELRRVDGVRFHRPRDPVLLLAGAAFADPGRHGTDGRHRADGRLHCRTSTRLAEGGPAAAKDEAVIGAMAGLDLQRRGIPAPAAGLLREAMRIARADGTVVPRADATDAGPSNAPPAGGSGTGAPGSADLAPAAIACTRWCGNPWLPLLLQWRVSWSELAGAGEGAEALAGWRLDARGDGFERSVDAVPGREHVFTGTSLMTPGVADALRRRLVEAGMEVAAIDVLGQNLDGLMDGLLARCARPELPPLEADGPAGPLRPAPHAAQLEAAEWLSPLRNASLLPLRAGLLRIERLRVIDAFGQFMELRPEGGGALPVLLPPRLRGPGGAALFEPRLVQAARLVVEWPASGCDEGSKPGGTAREQDDATEEPGEGEPCGWILPDRVGGTLVVLDGAGNLLGALQAMRGKADAHGVGGRARPIDGFRWVTTRGPHAATAAEAQGEAMLDPADPLAESGADPVVRAVVRELLRWQGASGARLADLLDTLQQAAGELLPDADDPAVGLLVGRPLALLRARLRLELDGAPAHDPASVQGGGHCGGVGAIEFPLRLGDFDGSAGDGLAGFFLADEPGHFHPAWGLRTGGGRPELRDRAQPVVSIERPLELILLMDPERGFTVTSAVLPRASFRPPGACERVRARSLMFFTGPVLGARDELRMPRPSDLYGQWSWNHHPRVGVREEREIIDTAASGSVAFPSGLALAEGWLRLEAVALAIDGFGVVEAATAASAGGAAQDAAEGFELPRGVPATLVWTVSGADAIELSAPDGRVLLRTAVAPLPSTWVLAHPQAGRYRLRAWRRLATSDRDSPPACRIAEVALRLRRRA
;
A
#
# COMPACT_ATOMS: atom_id res chain seq x y z
N PRO A 1 -26.54 19.21 -35.53
CA PRO A 1 -26.38 17.81 -35.08
C PRO A 1 -26.78 16.75 -36.14
N PRO A 2 -25.97 15.71 -36.36
CA PRO A 2 -26.31 14.56 -37.21
C PRO A 2 -27.26 13.61 -36.46
N ARG A 3 -28.54 14.02 -36.33
CA ARG A 3 -29.52 13.35 -35.45
C ARG A 3 -29.84 11.89 -35.81
N ASP A 4 -29.60 11.49 -37.06
CA ASP A 4 -29.88 10.15 -37.58
C ASP A 4 -28.60 9.32 -37.81
N ALA A 5 -27.46 9.74 -37.29
CA ALA A 5 -26.21 9.00 -37.45
C ALA A 5 -26.19 7.76 -36.53
N PRO A 6 -25.79 6.58 -37.05
CA PRO A 6 -25.66 5.39 -36.23
C PRO A 6 -24.58 5.60 -35.18
N PHE A 7 -24.84 5.13 -33.96
CA PHE A 7 -23.89 5.19 -32.86
C PHE A 7 -23.78 3.86 -32.14
N ARG A 8 -22.65 3.67 -31.46
CA ARG A 8 -22.46 2.60 -30.47
C ARG A 8 -22.08 3.23 -29.14
N ALA A 9 -22.59 2.68 -28.05
CA ALA A 9 -22.21 3.04 -26.70
C ALA A 9 -21.52 1.85 -26.03
N ALA A 10 -20.44 2.10 -25.29
CA ALA A 10 -19.77 1.09 -24.48
C ALA A 10 -19.50 1.64 -23.07
N LEU A 11 -19.70 0.80 -22.05
CA LEU A 11 -19.50 1.16 -20.65
C LEU A 11 -18.49 0.22 -20.01
N GLY A 12 -17.51 0.76 -19.29
CA GLY A 12 -16.52 0.03 -18.51
C GLY A 12 -16.23 0.73 -17.19
N GLU A 13 -15.50 0.09 -16.28
CA GLU A 13 -15.02 0.73 -15.05
C GLU A 13 -13.87 1.72 -15.32
N ASP A 14 -13.14 1.51 -16.41
CA ASP A 14 -12.19 2.45 -16.97
C ASP A 14 -12.35 2.58 -18.50
N GLY A 15 -11.59 3.51 -19.09
CA GLY A 15 -11.65 3.78 -20.52
C GLY A 15 -11.09 2.65 -21.38
N ALA A 16 -10.11 1.89 -20.89
CA ALA A 16 -9.50 0.79 -21.64
C ALA A 16 -10.44 -0.41 -21.73
N GLU A 17 -11.13 -0.74 -20.63
CA GLU A 17 -12.15 -1.78 -20.55
C GLU A 17 -13.36 -1.43 -21.43
N ALA A 18 -13.83 -0.18 -21.40
CA ALA A 18 -14.91 0.29 -22.27
C ALA A 18 -14.50 0.24 -23.75
N MET A 19 -13.25 0.60 -24.07
CA MET A 19 -12.71 0.52 -25.43
C MET A 19 -12.56 -0.94 -25.89
N ALA A 20 -12.11 -1.84 -25.03
CA ALA A 20 -12.02 -3.27 -25.32
C ALA A 20 -13.40 -3.88 -25.62
N ALA A 21 -14.44 -3.47 -24.87
CA ALA A 21 -15.82 -3.87 -25.16
C ALA A 21 -16.32 -3.36 -26.52
N LEU A 22 -15.95 -2.12 -26.89
CA LEU A 22 -16.27 -1.53 -28.20
C LEU A 22 -15.57 -2.26 -29.36
N LEU A 23 -14.27 -2.56 -29.21
CA LEU A 23 -13.45 -3.26 -30.21
C LEU A 23 -13.86 -4.73 -30.35
N GLY A 24 -14.14 -5.41 -29.24
CA GLY A 24 -14.58 -6.81 -29.24
C GLY A 24 -15.97 -7.02 -29.87
N ALA A 25 -16.77 -5.95 -30.01
CA ALA A 25 -18.03 -5.99 -30.74
C ALA A 25 -17.88 -5.78 -32.27
N GLN A 26 -16.64 -5.66 -32.78
CA GLN A 26 -16.38 -5.62 -34.20
C GLN A 26 -16.42 -7.04 -34.81
N PRO A 27 -16.96 -7.22 -36.03
CA PRO A 27 -16.99 -8.52 -36.69
C PRO A 27 -15.57 -9.09 -36.87
N GLY A 28 -15.35 -10.34 -36.45
CA GLY A 28 -14.08 -11.05 -36.66
C GLY A 28 -13.04 -10.93 -35.54
N VAL A 29 -13.34 -10.19 -34.45
CA VAL A 29 -12.47 -10.11 -33.27
C VAL A 29 -12.91 -11.15 -32.23
N PRO A 30 -12.08 -12.13 -31.84
CA PRO A 30 -12.38 -13.04 -30.75
C PRO A 30 -12.59 -12.29 -29.43
N ALA A 31 -13.64 -12.66 -28.68
CA ALA A 31 -13.93 -12.07 -27.38
C ALA A 31 -12.79 -12.26 -26.35
N GLU A 32 -11.96 -13.28 -26.56
CA GLU A 32 -10.81 -13.65 -25.72
C GLU A 32 -9.68 -12.60 -25.76
N HIS A 33 -9.63 -11.75 -26.79
CA HIS A 33 -8.62 -10.70 -26.93
C HIS A 33 -8.94 -9.42 -26.14
N ALA A 34 -10.10 -9.33 -25.48
CA ALA A 34 -10.47 -8.15 -24.69
C ALA A 34 -9.41 -7.80 -23.62
N ALA A 35 -8.96 -8.81 -22.87
CA ALA A 35 -7.92 -8.63 -21.84
C ALA A 35 -6.56 -8.21 -22.43
N TYR A 36 -6.25 -8.65 -23.66
CA TYR A 36 -5.05 -8.23 -24.37
C TYR A 36 -5.15 -6.76 -24.82
N PHE A 37 -6.31 -6.31 -25.30
CA PHE A 37 -6.53 -4.90 -25.64
C PHE A 37 -6.47 -3.97 -24.42
N GLU A 38 -6.95 -4.43 -23.26
CA GLU A 38 -6.78 -3.71 -21.99
C GLU A 38 -5.30 -3.63 -21.60
N ALA A 39 -4.57 -4.75 -21.68
CA ALA A 39 -3.14 -4.81 -21.38
C ALA A 39 -2.33 -3.86 -22.27
N LEU A 40 -2.59 -3.88 -23.59
CA LEU A 40 -1.93 -3.02 -24.57
C LEU A 40 -2.17 -1.53 -24.31
N GLN A 41 -3.43 -1.15 -24.01
CA GLN A 41 -3.76 0.25 -23.71
C GLN A 41 -3.10 0.76 -22.42
N HIS A 42 -2.78 -0.15 -21.49
CA HIS A 42 -2.12 0.15 -20.23
C HIS A 42 -0.60 -0.07 -20.22
N ASP A 43 0.00 -0.46 -21.36
CA ASP A 43 1.45 -0.76 -21.46
C ASP A 43 1.86 -1.93 -20.54
N LEU A 44 0.99 -2.93 -20.44
CA LEU A 44 1.12 -4.11 -19.58
C LEU A 44 1.30 -5.42 -20.35
N ASP A 45 1.34 -5.37 -21.69
CA ASP A 45 1.58 -6.54 -22.53
C ASP A 45 2.93 -7.25 -22.24
N PRO A 46 4.03 -6.58 -21.83
CA PRO A 46 5.26 -7.29 -21.48
C PRO A 46 5.10 -8.23 -20.28
N LEU A 47 4.11 -7.98 -19.41
CA LEU A 47 3.86 -8.88 -18.27
C LEU A 47 3.45 -10.27 -18.74
N LEU A 48 2.77 -10.39 -19.90
CA LEU A 48 2.31 -11.66 -20.44
C LEU A 48 3.46 -12.55 -20.94
N GLU A 49 4.65 -12.00 -21.15
CA GLU A 49 5.84 -12.76 -21.57
C GLU A 49 6.49 -13.54 -20.42
N HIS A 50 6.17 -13.21 -19.17
CA HIS A 50 6.76 -13.82 -17.98
C HIS A 50 5.90 -14.97 -17.40
N PRO A 51 6.52 -16.00 -16.79
CA PRO A 51 5.80 -16.98 -15.97
C PRO A 51 5.06 -16.27 -14.83
N GLY A 52 3.77 -16.58 -14.64
CA GLY A 52 2.91 -15.86 -13.68
C GLY A 52 2.43 -14.48 -14.15
N GLY A 53 2.67 -14.14 -15.42
CA GLY A 53 2.34 -12.86 -16.04
C GLY A 53 0.85 -12.56 -16.06
N ALA A 54 0.02 -13.59 -16.24
CA ALA A 54 -1.43 -13.45 -16.30
C ALA A 54 -2.03 -13.06 -14.94
N GLU A 55 -1.54 -13.63 -13.81
CA GLU A 55 -1.96 -13.21 -12.47
C GLU A 55 -1.54 -11.77 -12.18
N ARG A 56 -0.31 -11.40 -12.54
CA ARG A 56 0.19 -10.03 -12.38
C ARG A 56 -0.60 -9.01 -13.20
N LEU A 57 -0.92 -9.35 -14.46
CA LEU A 57 -1.76 -8.51 -15.31
C LEU A 57 -3.15 -8.32 -14.69
N ALA A 58 -3.80 -9.39 -14.23
CA ALA A 58 -5.11 -9.30 -13.59
C ALA A 58 -5.08 -8.38 -12.35
N HIS A 59 -4.02 -8.49 -11.53
CA HIS A 59 -3.81 -7.60 -10.39
C HIS A 59 -3.65 -6.12 -10.81
N GLU A 60 -2.82 -5.84 -11.81
CA GLU A 60 -2.58 -4.50 -12.31
C GLU A 60 -3.84 -3.86 -12.94
N LEU A 61 -4.65 -4.64 -13.64
CA LEU A 61 -5.96 -4.21 -14.15
C LEU A 61 -6.94 -3.93 -13.00
N HIS A 62 -6.96 -4.77 -11.96
CA HIS A 62 -7.80 -4.55 -10.78
C HIS A 62 -7.46 -3.24 -10.06
N VAL A 63 -6.18 -2.92 -9.90
CA VAL A 63 -5.72 -1.65 -9.28
C VAL A 63 -6.23 -0.43 -10.05
N ARG A 64 -6.30 -0.49 -11.39
CA ARG A 64 -6.69 0.63 -12.26
C ARG A 64 -8.17 1.02 -12.15
N ARG A 65 -9.02 0.08 -11.71
CA ARG A 65 -10.44 0.31 -11.38
C ARG A 65 -10.66 1.21 -10.16
N PHE A 66 -9.60 1.49 -9.41
CA PHE A 66 -9.63 2.41 -8.27
C PHE A 66 -8.97 3.75 -8.58
N GLN A 67 -9.49 4.79 -7.93
CA GLN A 67 -8.85 6.09 -7.83
C GLN A 67 -8.03 6.14 -6.55
N PRO A 68 -6.69 6.28 -6.63
CA PRO A 68 -5.85 6.50 -5.46
C PRO A 68 -5.98 7.94 -4.94
N LEU A 69 -6.05 8.10 -3.62
CA LEU A 69 -6.07 9.38 -2.92
C LEU A 69 -4.92 9.46 -1.91
N SER A 70 -4.05 10.46 -2.07
CA SER A 70 -2.94 10.74 -1.14
C SER A 70 -3.43 11.62 0.02
N ARG A 71 -4.11 11.01 1.00
CA ARG A 71 -4.62 11.65 2.24
C ARG A 71 -3.84 11.24 3.51
N ALA A 72 -2.66 10.65 3.31
CA ALA A 72 -1.75 10.24 4.38
C ALA A 72 -0.31 10.58 4.01
N SER A 73 0.49 10.91 5.02
CA SER A 73 1.91 11.19 4.90
C SER A 73 2.72 10.09 5.58
N GLY A 74 3.89 9.81 5.02
CA GLY A 74 4.87 8.87 5.55
C GLY A 74 6.26 9.49 5.61
N TRP A 75 7.19 8.76 6.23
CA TRP A 75 8.57 9.15 6.37
C TRP A 75 9.47 8.04 5.85
N GLU A 76 10.41 8.37 4.98
CA GLU A 76 11.36 7.41 4.42
C GLU A 76 12.79 7.92 4.65
N ILE A 77 13.72 6.99 4.89
CA ILE A 77 15.15 7.31 4.90
C ILE A 77 15.69 6.98 3.51
N ALA A 78 16.11 8.01 2.78
CA ALA A 78 16.61 7.91 1.41
C ALA A 78 18.08 8.32 1.32
N GLU A 79 18.81 7.81 0.34
CA GLU A 79 20.16 8.27 0.02
C GLU A 79 20.11 9.68 -0.60
N ARG A 80 21.02 10.59 -0.20
CA ARG A 80 21.06 11.98 -0.69
C ARG A 80 21.40 12.08 -2.18
N GLU A 81 22.25 11.20 -2.68
CA GLU A 81 22.57 11.07 -4.11
C GLU A 81 22.37 9.60 -4.51
N PRO A 82 21.29 9.25 -5.22
CA PRO A 82 21.10 7.89 -5.68
C PRO A 82 22.20 7.55 -6.68
N ALA A 83 23.02 6.55 -6.35
CA ALA A 83 24.04 6.07 -7.28
C ALA A 83 23.39 5.69 -8.63
N PRO A 84 23.98 6.06 -9.78
CA PRO A 84 23.42 5.70 -11.08
C PRO A 84 23.25 4.17 -11.14
N LEU A 85 22.08 3.73 -11.65
CA LEU A 85 21.68 2.33 -11.82
C LEU A 85 22.75 1.55 -12.60
N ARG A 86 23.79 1.07 -11.93
CA ARG A 86 24.75 0.10 -12.45
C ARG A 86 24.23 -1.30 -12.15
N ALA A 87 24.38 -2.20 -13.12
CA ALA A 87 24.08 -3.62 -12.96
C ALA A 87 24.91 -4.17 -11.79
N GLY A 88 24.21 -4.71 -10.79
CA GLY A 88 24.77 -5.12 -9.50
C GLY A 88 24.52 -4.09 -8.40
N ARG A 89 23.28 -4.06 -7.86
CA ARG A 89 22.97 -3.31 -6.64
C ARG A 89 23.84 -3.89 -5.51
N PRO A 90 24.72 -3.12 -4.84
CA PRO A 90 25.23 -3.54 -3.54
C PRO A 90 24.05 -3.75 -2.59
N ALA A 91 24.15 -4.74 -1.69
CA ALA A 91 23.13 -5.01 -0.69
C ALA A 91 22.76 -3.71 0.05
N ARG A 92 21.47 -3.37 0.10
CA ARG A 92 20.99 -2.19 0.85
C ARG A 92 21.51 -2.29 2.27
N LYS A 93 22.24 -1.28 2.75
CA LYS A 93 22.77 -1.26 4.11
C LYS A 93 21.59 -1.32 5.09
N ALA A 94 21.62 -2.27 6.02
CA ALA A 94 20.56 -2.41 7.03
C ALA A 94 20.47 -1.15 7.89
N ILE A 95 19.26 -0.61 8.05
CA ILE A 95 18.99 0.58 8.89
C ILE A 95 19.07 0.14 10.36
N PRO A 96 19.94 0.75 11.20
CA PRO A 96 20.06 0.41 12.61
C PRO A 96 18.73 0.44 13.35
N GLY A 97 18.49 -0.53 14.23
CA GLY A 97 17.19 -0.69 14.87
C GLY A 97 16.82 0.49 15.77
N ILE A 98 17.78 1.17 16.38
CA ILE A 98 17.52 2.41 17.14
C ILE A 98 16.96 3.54 16.25
N VAL A 99 17.46 3.66 15.01
CA VAL A 99 16.94 4.63 14.01
C VAL A 99 15.52 4.23 13.63
N ARG A 100 15.30 2.93 13.38
CA ARG A 100 13.98 2.40 13.03
C ARG A 100 12.93 2.63 14.12
N ARG A 101 13.27 2.38 15.40
CA ARG A 101 12.35 2.62 16.52
C ARG A 101 11.99 4.10 16.63
N ALA A 102 12.96 4.98 16.43
CA ALA A 102 12.70 6.41 16.38
C ALA A 102 11.82 6.79 15.17
N LEU A 103 12.07 6.21 13.99
CA LEU A 103 11.25 6.41 12.79
C LEU A 103 9.81 5.93 13.00
N ALA A 104 9.61 4.74 13.57
CA ALA A 104 8.28 4.21 13.89
C ALA A 104 7.51 5.12 14.86
N ALA A 105 8.20 5.69 15.86
CA ALA A 105 7.59 6.68 16.75
C ALA A 105 7.18 7.97 16.03
N LEU A 106 8.02 8.47 15.11
CA LEU A 106 7.69 9.61 14.26
C LEU A 106 6.51 9.31 13.33
N GLU A 107 6.47 8.13 12.71
CA GLU A 107 5.36 7.68 11.88
C GLU A 107 4.07 7.54 12.67
N ARG A 108 4.10 7.01 13.91
CA ARG A 108 2.92 6.98 14.79
C ARG A 108 2.35 8.39 15.02
N GLN A 109 3.22 9.36 15.31
CA GLN A 109 2.81 10.75 15.49
C GLN A 109 2.23 11.33 14.19
N GLN A 110 2.85 11.06 13.03
CA GLN A 110 2.34 11.49 11.74
C GLN A 110 0.97 10.87 11.43
N ARG A 111 0.80 9.55 11.60
CA ARG A 111 -0.48 8.84 11.41
C ARG A 111 -1.58 9.43 12.29
N ALA A 112 -1.25 9.75 13.54
CA ALA A 112 -2.18 10.36 14.48
C ALA A 112 -2.56 11.79 14.07
N ALA A 113 -1.62 12.58 13.55
CA ALA A 113 -1.91 13.92 13.00
C ALA A 113 -2.79 13.85 11.74
N ASP A 114 -2.46 12.95 10.81
CA ASP A 114 -3.23 12.76 9.58
C ASP A 114 -4.67 12.29 9.90
N ALA A 115 -4.86 11.46 10.92
CA ALA A 115 -6.19 11.04 11.38
C ALA A 115 -7.04 12.22 11.87
N VAL A 116 -6.45 13.14 12.65
CA VAL A 116 -7.13 14.37 13.10
C VAL A 116 -7.46 15.29 11.92
N ALA A 117 -6.55 15.40 10.93
CA ALA A 117 -6.80 16.17 9.72
C ALA A 117 -7.97 15.61 8.90
N ARG A 118 -8.06 14.29 8.72
CA ARG A 118 -9.21 13.64 8.05
C ARG A 118 -10.52 13.81 8.84
N GLU A 119 -10.45 13.76 10.17
CA GLU A 119 -11.62 14.04 11.02
C GLU A 119 -12.08 15.50 10.86
N LEU A 120 -11.16 16.46 10.75
CA LEU A 120 -11.47 17.85 10.46
C LEU A 120 -12.16 18.03 9.10
N ASP A 121 -11.68 17.36 8.05
CA ASP A 121 -12.32 17.37 6.73
C ASP A 121 -13.76 16.82 6.82
N SER A 122 -13.97 15.72 7.56
CA SER A 122 -15.29 15.12 7.79
C SER A 122 -16.22 16.05 8.58
N LEU A 123 -15.71 16.71 9.61
CA LEU A 123 -16.47 17.70 10.40
C LEU A 123 -16.81 18.93 9.56
N GLY A 124 -15.90 19.38 8.69
CA GLY A 124 -16.15 20.47 7.74
C GLY A 124 -17.29 20.12 6.78
N GLN A 125 -17.31 18.89 6.27
CA GLN A 125 -18.41 18.40 5.44
C GLN A 125 -19.73 18.32 6.21
N ALA A 126 -19.73 17.78 7.44
CA ALA A 126 -20.92 17.74 8.28
C ALA A 126 -21.46 19.15 8.59
N PHE A 127 -20.56 20.11 8.81
CA PHE A 127 -20.92 21.51 9.03
C PHE A 127 -21.56 22.14 7.79
N TYR A 128 -21.02 21.88 6.60
CA TYR A 128 -21.62 22.31 5.34
C TYR A 128 -23.01 21.70 5.13
N LEU A 129 -23.20 20.40 5.45
CA LEU A 129 -24.51 19.76 5.37
C LEU A 129 -25.52 20.38 6.34
N ALA A 130 -25.13 20.65 7.58
CA ALA A 130 -25.99 21.31 8.56
C ALA A 130 -26.40 22.72 8.10
N TRP A 131 -25.45 23.50 7.57
CA TRP A 131 -25.71 24.81 6.96
C TRP A 131 -26.71 24.72 5.81
N TYR A 132 -26.50 23.76 4.90
CA TYR A 132 -27.39 23.55 3.76
C TYR A 132 -28.80 23.19 4.23
N GLN A 133 -28.93 22.22 5.14
CA GLN A 133 -30.22 21.80 5.69
C GLN A 133 -30.94 22.92 6.44
N ARG A 134 -30.22 23.80 7.15
CA ARG A 134 -30.81 25.01 7.73
C ARG A 134 -31.36 25.96 6.68
N GLY A 135 -30.61 26.19 5.59
CA GLY A 135 -31.05 27.03 4.47
C GLY A 135 -32.33 26.48 3.84
N LEU A 136 -32.40 25.16 3.66
CA LEU A 136 -33.59 24.47 3.18
C LEU A 136 -34.77 24.57 4.14
N ALA A 137 -34.56 24.31 5.43
CA ALA A 137 -35.61 24.44 6.45
C ALA A 137 -36.16 25.88 6.52
N SER A 138 -35.28 26.87 6.30
CA SER A 138 -35.66 28.28 6.23
C SER A 138 -36.54 28.55 5.00
N PHE A 139 -36.23 27.94 3.85
CA PHE A 139 -37.07 28.01 2.64
C PHE A 139 -38.42 27.34 2.85
N ASP A 140 -38.43 26.16 3.50
CA ASP A 140 -39.64 25.38 3.81
C ASP A 140 -40.43 25.97 4.99
N CYS A 141 -39.96 27.07 5.60
CA CYS A 141 -40.58 27.78 6.73
C CYS A 141 -40.77 26.91 8.00
N ASP A 142 -39.89 25.92 8.21
CA ASP A 142 -39.86 25.05 9.39
C ASP A 142 -38.95 25.65 10.48
N ALA A 143 -39.54 26.44 11.39
CA ALA A 143 -38.80 27.13 12.44
C ALA A 143 -38.11 26.18 13.43
N GLU A 144 -38.70 25.02 13.73
CA GLU A 144 -38.12 24.05 14.65
C GLU A 144 -36.89 23.38 14.04
N ALA A 145 -36.96 23.00 12.76
CA ALA A 145 -35.81 22.46 12.04
C ALA A 145 -34.69 23.49 11.90
N VAL A 146 -35.01 24.76 11.67
CA VAL A 146 -34.01 25.85 11.62
C VAL A 146 -33.25 25.96 12.93
N GLU A 147 -33.93 26.02 14.08
CA GLU A 147 -33.26 26.10 15.38
C GLU A 147 -32.45 24.85 15.70
N ARG A 148 -32.94 23.66 15.35
CA ARG A 148 -32.21 22.41 15.50
C ARG A 148 -30.90 22.41 14.70
N TRP A 149 -30.93 22.80 13.42
CA TRP A 149 -29.73 22.85 12.60
C TRP A 149 -28.75 23.95 13.03
N ARG A 150 -29.25 25.09 13.55
CA ARG A 150 -28.39 26.10 14.21
C ARG A 150 -27.68 25.55 15.44
N ALA A 151 -28.36 24.74 16.26
CA ALA A 151 -27.75 24.10 17.41
C ALA A 151 -26.66 23.11 16.99
N GLU A 152 -26.92 22.29 15.96
CA GLU A 152 -25.94 21.36 15.39
C GLU A 152 -24.71 22.09 14.81
N GLU A 153 -24.90 23.17 14.05
CA GLU A 153 -23.81 24.03 13.56
C GLU A 153 -22.93 24.55 14.70
N SER A 154 -23.53 24.94 15.84
CA SER A 154 -22.78 25.41 17.01
C SER A 154 -21.94 24.30 17.64
N VAL A 155 -22.47 23.08 17.76
CA VAL A 155 -21.76 21.90 18.27
C VAL A 155 -20.61 21.51 17.34
N LEU A 156 -20.87 21.43 16.04
CA LEU A 156 -19.86 21.11 15.02
C LEU A 156 -18.73 22.15 15.02
N ARG A 157 -19.05 23.44 15.15
CA ARG A 157 -18.04 24.50 15.27
C ARG A 157 -17.14 24.32 16.49
N ALA A 158 -17.72 23.99 17.65
CA ALA A 158 -16.94 23.72 18.86
C ALA A 158 -16.01 22.50 18.68
N ARG A 159 -16.49 21.44 18.01
CA ARG A 159 -15.68 20.25 17.69
C ARG A 159 -14.56 20.57 16.70
N ILE A 160 -14.83 21.35 15.65
CA ILE A 160 -13.82 21.79 14.67
C ILE A 160 -12.73 22.62 15.36
N ALA A 161 -13.10 23.55 16.26
CA ALA A 161 -12.14 24.34 17.01
C ALA A 161 -11.21 23.46 17.86
N LEU A 162 -11.78 22.52 18.61
CA LEU A 162 -11.02 21.57 19.43
C LEU A 162 -10.06 20.70 18.60
N GLN A 163 -10.52 20.18 17.46
CA GLN A 163 -9.69 19.33 16.61
C GLN A 163 -8.58 20.13 15.90
N ARG A 164 -8.81 21.42 15.58
CA ARG A 164 -7.76 22.32 15.07
C ARG A 164 -6.68 22.57 16.11
N GLU A 165 -7.06 22.75 17.38
CA GLU A 165 -6.09 22.88 18.49
C GLU A 165 -5.25 21.61 18.64
N ARG A 166 -5.90 20.43 18.67
CA ARG A 166 -5.21 19.12 18.71
C ARG A 166 -4.26 18.90 17.53
N LEU A 167 -4.63 19.35 16.34
CA LEU A 167 -3.77 19.28 15.17
C LEU A 167 -2.54 20.21 15.34
N ALA A 168 -2.75 21.45 15.79
CA ALA A 168 -1.69 22.43 16.01
C ALA A 168 -0.70 22.05 17.14
N GLU A 169 -1.13 21.23 18.10
CA GLU A 169 -0.24 20.61 19.09
C GLU A 169 0.70 19.57 18.46
N ARG A 170 0.25 18.87 17.42
CA ARG A 170 0.97 17.75 16.79
C ARG A 170 1.85 18.18 15.63
N VAL A 171 1.40 19.14 14.82
CA VAL A 171 2.09 19.61 13.63
C VAL A 171 2.22 21.13 13.61
N ASP A 172 3.23 21.63 12.90
CA ASP A 172 3.37 23.06 12.63
C ASP A 172 2.54 23.51 11.40
N ALA A 173 2.68 24.79 11.03
CA ALA A 173 1.96 25.37 9.90
C ALA A 173 2.35 24.77 8.53
N GLN A 174 3.48 24.05 8.45
CA GLN A 174 3.94 23.33 7.26
C GLN A 174 3.49 21.85 7.29
N GLY A 175 2.73 21.45 8.31
CA GLY A 175 2.28 20.08 8.53
C GLY A 175 3.39 19.15 8.97
N MET A 176 4.48 19.68 9.55
CA MET A 176 5.59 18.89 10.08
C MET A 176 5.34 18.49 11.53
N PRO A 177 5.56 17.22 11.93
CA PRO A 177 5.45 16.79 13.31
C PRO A 177 6.33 17.62 14.24
N ARG A 178 5.75 18.13 15.33
CA ARG A 178 6.46 18.90 16.35
C ARG A 178 7.11 18.00 17.39
N GLY A 179 8.19 18.48 17.99
CA GLY A 179 8.76 17.92 19.21
C GLY A 179 9.89 16.90 19.00
N ARG A 180 10.24 16.24 20.12
CA ARG A 180 11.41 15.38 20.26
C ARG A 180 11.53 14.24 19.23
N PRO A 181 10.44 13.57 18.76
CA PRO A 181 10.58 12.45 17.84
C PRO A 181 11.25 12.81 16.50
N LEU A 182 10.87 13.93 15.87
CA LEU A 182 11.44 14.38 14.60
C LEU A 182 12.92 14.73 14.75
N GLU A 183 13.26 15.49 15.79
CA GLU A 183 14.64 15.89 16.11
C GLU A 183 15.51 14.68 16.40
N ARG A 184 14.98 13.69 17.15
CA ARG A 184 15.68 12.44 17.47
C ARG A 184 15.99 11.62 16.23
N VAL A 185 15.04 11.46 15.29
CA VAL A 185 15.30 10.73 14.03
C VAL A 185 16.35 11.45 13.20
N ARG A 186 16.25 12.77 13.04
CA ARG A 186 17.23 13.57 12.29
C ARG A 186 18.64 13.40 12.86
N ALA A 187 18.79 13.53 14.19
CA ALA A 187 20.07 13.35 14.86
C ALA A 187 20.62 11.92 14.70
N LEU A 188 19.76 10.89 14.83
CA LEU A 188 20.18 9.50 14.65
C LEU A 188 20.57 9.18 13.20
N VAL A 189 19.84 9.69 12.20
CA VAL A 189 20.20 9.53 10.78
C VAL A 189 21.54 10.20 10.48
N GLU A 190 21.74 11.42 10.97
CA GLU A 190 23.00 12.16 10.80
C GLU A 190 24.20 11.45 11.44
N CYS A 191 24.02 10.87 12.64
CA CYS A 191 25.08 10.17 13.35
C CYS A 191 25.32 8.73 12.86
N LEU A 192 24.30 7.98 12.45
CA LEU A 192 24.40 6.53 12.20
C LEU A 192 24.37 6.16 10.71
N LEU A 193 23.84 7.03 9.85
CA LEU A 193 23.62 6.75 8.42
C LEU A 193 24.21 7.87 7.55
N PRO A 194 25.54 7.93 7.41
CA PRO A 194 26.17 8.91 6.54
C PRO A 194 25.65 8.78 5.10
N GLY A 195 25.43 9.92 4.44
CA GLY A 195 24.90 9.98 3.07
C GLY A 195 23.39 9.77 2.94
N HIS A 196 22.66 9.54 4.04
CA HIS A 196 21.20 9.42 4.03
C HIS A 196 20.52 10.68 4.57
N GLU A 197 19.25 10.86 4.20
CA GLU A 197 18.38 11.89 4.71
C GLU A 197 16.98 11.36 4.97
N LEU A 198 16.28 12.04 5.88
CA LEU A 198 14.88 11.77 6.18
C LEU A 198 14.00 12.58 5.23
N ARG A 199 13.23 11.91 4.38
CA ARG A 199 12.32 12.52 3.40
C ARG A 199 10.86 12.23 3.76
N ARG A 200 10.01 13.23 3.57
CA ARG A 200 8.55 13.04 3.61
C ARG A 200 8.09 12.43 2.29
N VAL A 201 7.22 11.44 2.38
CA VAL A 201 6.63 10.74 1.22
C VAL A 201 5.12 10.62 1.42
N ASP A 202 4.40 10.30 0.35
CA ASP A 202 2.99 9.90 0.47
C ASP A 202 2.92 8.60 1.26
N GLY A 203 2.04 8.54 2.26
CA GLY A 203 1.76 7.33 3.01
C GLY A 203 0.95 6.31 2.20
N VAL A 204 0.48 5.26 2.88
CA VAL A 204 -0.44 4.27 2.27
C VAL A 204 -1.69 4.98 1.75
N ARG A 205 -1.93 4.87 0.45
CA ARG A 205 -2.99 5.57 -0.26
C ARG A 205 -4.37 5.02 0.12
N PHE A 206 -5.36 5.90 0.11
CA PHE A 206 -6.77 5.50 0.14
C PHE A 206 -7.22 5.18 -1.28
N HIS A 207 -8.17 4.26 -1.41
CA HIS A 207 -8.73 3.85 -2.68
C HIS A 207 -10.25 3.96 -2.65
N ARG A 208 -10.82 4.62 -3.65
CA ARG A 208 -12.25 4.60 -3.95
C ARG A 208 -12.49 4.03 -5.34
N PRO A 209 -13.62 3.36 -5.62
CA PRO A 209 -13.98 2.94 -6.97
C PRO A 209 -14.07 4.17 -7.89
N ARG A 210 -13.69 4.00 -9.15
CA ARG A 210 -13.88 5.05 -10.16
C ARG A 210 -15.34 5.14 -10.57
N ASP A 211 -15.73 6.34 -10.99
CA ASP A 211 -16.94 6.50 -11.80
C ASP A 211 -16.75 5.74 -13.14
N PRO A 212 -17.73 4.95 -13.59
CA PRO A 212 -17.62 4.18 -14.81
C PRO A 212 -17.50 5.09 -16.03
N VAL A 213 -16.78 4.63 -17.05
CA VAL A 213 -16.51 5.36 -18.28
C VAL A 213 -17.52 4.97 -19.35
N LEU A 214 -18.17 5.96 -19.93
CA LEU A 214 -19.02 5.79 -21.11
C LEU A 214 -18.29 6.28 -22.35
N LEU A 215 -18.14 5.40 -23.35
CA LEU A 215 -17.65 5.72 -24.68
C LEU A 215 -18.80 5.76 -25.68
N LEU A 216 -18.78 6.76 -26.54
CA LEU A 216 -19.71 6.93 -27.66
C LEU A 216 -18.90 6.93 -28.96
N ALA A 217 -19.25 6.02 -29.87
CA ALA A 217 -18.55 5.80 -31.12
C ALA A 217 -19.47 6.04 -32.32
N GLY A 218 -18.90 6.62 -33.38
CA GLY A 218 -19.58 6.92 -34.64
C GLY A 218 -19.24 8.31 -35.18
N ALA A 219 -19.60 8.59 -36.42
CA ALA A 219 -19.25 9.85 -37.10
C ALA A 219 -19.70 11.13 -36.36
N ALA A 220 -20.78 11.04 -35.55
CA ALA A 220 -21.25 12.13 -34.71
C ALA A 220 -20.32 12.47 -33.53
N PHE A 221 -19.38 11.57 -33.22
CA PHE A 221 -18.38 11.68 -32.15
C PHE A 221 -16.96 11.66 -32.73
N ALA A 222 -16.80 12.00 -34.01
CA ALA A 222 -15.49 12.28 -34.56
C ALA A 222 -14.82 13.41 -33.77
N ASP A 223 -13.50 13.33 -33.60
CA ASP A 223 -12.73 14.39 -32.93
C ASP A 223 -13.01 15.73 -33.61
N PRO A 224 -13.68 16.68 -32.91
CA PRO A 224 -13.95 17.99 -33.45
C PRO A 224 -12.60 18.71 -33.50
N GLY A 225 -11.88 18.58 -34.62
CA GLY A 225 -10.48 19.00 -34.79
C GLY A 225 -10.21 20.50 -34.69
N ARG A 226 -10.98 21.24 -33.88
CA ARG A 226 -11.07 22.69 -33.62
C ARG A 226 -9.81 23.29 -32.99
N HIS A 227 -9.05 22.51 -32.23
CA HIS A 227 -7.95 23.04 -31.42
C HIS A 227 -6.61 23.09 -32.13
N GLY A 228 -6.53 22.54 -33.35
CA GLY A 228 -5.24 22.13 -33.92
C GLY A 228 -4.68 21.00 -33.06
N THR A 229 -4.58 19.80 -33.62
CA THR A 229 -3.78 18.78 -32.96
C THR A 229 -2.32 19.24 -33.00
N ASP A 230 -1.58 18.98 -31.92
CA ASP A 230 -0.13 19.19 -31.90
C ASP A 230 0.49 18.52 -33.14
N GLY A 231 1.31 19.28 -33.87
CA GLY A 231 1.95 18.81 -35.10
C GLY A 231 1.11 18.87 -36.39
N ARG A 232 -0.16 19.28 -36.35
CA ARG A 232 -1.00 19.36 -37.57
C ARG A 232 -0.57 20.45 -38.56
N HIS A 233 -0.03 21.55 -38.04
CA HIS A 233 0.27 22.76 -38.81
C HIS A 233 1.73 23.24 -38.67
N ARG A 234 2.56 22.58 -37.85
CA ARG A 234 3.98 22.88 -37.70
C ARG A 234 4.79 21.58 -37.67
N ALA A 235 5.93 21.56 -38.36
CA ALA A 235 6.83 20.42 -38.40
C ALA A 235 7.50 20.10 -37.04
N ASP A 236 7.48 21.05 -36.09
CA ASP A 236 8.05 20.90 -34.75
C ASP A 236 7.09 20.26 -33.74
N GLY A 237 5.88 19.89 -34.14
CA GLY A 237 4.92 19.22 -33.26
C GLY A 237 4.20 20.14 -32.26
N ARG A 238 4.38 21.46 -32.31
CA ARG A 238 3.84 22.39 -31.29
C ARG A 238 2.64 23.20 -31.78
N LEU A 239 1.79 23.65 -30.84
CA LEU A 239 0.70 24.60 -31.12
C LEU A 239 1.21 25.92 -31.71
N HIS A 240 0.43 26.47 -32.64
CA HIS A 240 0.68 27.79 -33.20
C HIS A 240 0.29 28.89 -32.19
N CYS A 241 1.25 29.34 -31.38
CA CYS A 241 1.04 30.41 -30.42
C CYS A 241 1.37 31.79 -31.03
N ARG A 242 0.41 32.73 -30.99
CA ARG A 242 0.58 34.13 -31.39
C ARG A 242 0.35 35.05 -30.18
N THR A 243 1.20 36.06 -30.03
CA THR A 243 1.02 37.11 -29.02
C THR A 243 0.19 38.26 -29.60
N SER A 244 -0.39 39.10 -28.73
CA SER A 244 -1.18 40.28 -29.14
C SER A 244 -0.39 41.31 -29.98
N THR A 245 0.95 41.19 -30.00
CA THR A 245 1.87 42.00 -30.81
C THR A 245 2.11 41.43 -32.22
N ARG A 246 1.57 40.25 -32.53
CA ARG A 246 1.77 39.53 -33.80
C ARG A 246 0.46 39.30 -34.53
N LEU A 247 -0.34 40.37 -34.68
CA LEU A 247 -1.60 40.36 -35.44
C LEU A 247 -1.31 40.65 -36.92
N ALA A 248 -2.08 40.07 -37.85
CA ALA A 248 -1.89 40.29 -39.27
C ALA A 248 -2.29 41.73 -39.63
N GLU A 249 -1.32 42.55 -40.02
CA GLU A 249 -1.55 43.92 -40.48
C GLU A 249 -1.95 43.92 -41.97
N GLY A 250 -2.96 44.73 -42.31
CA GLY A 250 -3.42 44.85 -43.70
C GLY A 250 -2.37 45.51 -44.58
N GLY A 251 -2.23 45.06 -45.83
CA GLY A 251 -1.37 45.71 -46.82
C GLY A 251 -1.86 47.15 -47.15
N PRO A 252 -0.99 48.00 -47.73
CA PRO A 252 -1.28 49.42 -47.98
C PRO A 252 -2.46 49.69 -48.96
N ALA A 253 -2.93 48.67 -49.68
CA ALA A 253 -4.09 48.77 -50.57
C ALA A 253 -5.47 48.78 -49.84
N ALA A 254 -5.51 48.55 -48.52
CA ALA A 254 -6.75 48.40 -47.73
C ALA A 254 -7.14 49.64 -46.89
N ALA A 255 -6.59 50.83 -47.16
CA ALA A 255 -6.78 52.00 -46.30
C ALA A 255 -8.26 52.45 -46.12
N LYS A 256 -9.10 52.29 -47.16
CA LYS A 256 -10.56 52.54 -47.06
C LYS A 256 -11.26 51.49 -46.20
N ASP A 257 -10.82 50.25 -46.29
CA ASP A 257 -11.40 49.13 -45.55
C ASP A 257 -11.05 49.21 -44.07
N GLU A 258 -9.84 49.69 -43.76
CA GLU A 258 -9.35 49.87 -42.41
C GLU A 258 -10.09 50.97 -41.65
N ALA A 259 -10.56 52.02 -42.35
CA ALA A 259 -11.42 53.05 -41.76
C ALA A 259 -12.82 52.49 -41.40
N VAL A 260 -13.40 51.63 -42.23
CA VAL A 260 -14.70 50.98 -41.97
C VAL A 260 -14.58 49.96 -40.83
N ILE A 261 -13.54 49.11 -40.86
CA ILE A 261 -13.25 48.14 -39.79
C ILE A 261 -12.96 48.86 -38.47
N GLY A 262 -12.18 49.96 -38.52
CA GLY A 262 -11.88 50.81 -37.38
C GLY A 262 -13.14 51.46 -36.78
N ALA A 263 -14.07 51.94 -37.61
CA ALA A 263 -15.34 52.50 -37.16
C ALA A 263 -16.26 51.44 -36.52
N MET A 264 -16.41 50.27 -37.16
CA MET A 264 -17.23 49.16 -36.64
C MET A 264 -16.69 48.59 -35.33
N ALA A 265 -15.37 48.34 -35.25
CA ALA A 265 -14.74 47.89 -34.03
C ALA A 265 -14.82 48.97 -32.92
N GLY A 266 -14.57 50.24 -33.26
CA GLY A 266 -14.61 51.35 -32.30
C GLY A 266 -15.98 51.58 -31.65
N LEU A 267 -17.07 51.42 -32.40
CA LEU A 267 -18.45 51.62 -31.92
C LEU A 267 -18.92 50.57 -30.89
N ASP A 268 -18.41 49.34 -30.95
CA ASP A 268 -18.82 48.24 -30.06
C ASP A 268 -17.86 48.06 -28.86
N LEU A 269 -16.56 48.35 -29.06
CA LEU A 269 -15.53 48.18 -28.03
C LEU A 269 -15.58 49.27 -26.93
N GLN A 270 -15.97 50.50 -27.25
CA GLN A 270 -16.10 51.59 -26.26
C GLN A 270 -17.26 51.37 -25.27
N ARG A 271 -18.28 50.59 -25.63
CA ARG A 271 -19.46 50.35 -24.76
C ARG A 271 -19.25 49.25 -23.71
N ARG A 272 -18.18 48.44 -23.81
CA ARG A 272 -18.04 47.20 -23.01
C ARG A 272 -16.70 47.02 -22.27
N GLY A 273 -15.82 48.04 -22.23
CA GLY A 273 -14.57 47.97 -21.45
C GLY A 273 -13.62 46.84 -21.87
N ILE A 274 -13.61 46.49 -23.16
CA ILE A 274 -12.85 45.35 -23.68
C ILE A 274 -11.35 45.69 -23.78
N PRO A 275 -10.42 44.83 -23.32
CA PRO A 275 -8.97 45.07 -23.40
C PRO A 275 -8.45 45.27 -24.84
N ALA A 276 -7.45 46.13 -25.02
CA ALA A 276 -6.85 46.45 -26.32
C ALA A 276 -6.39 45.23 -27.17
N PRO A 277 -5.87 44.13 -26.59
CA PRO A 277 -5.56 42.92 -27.35
C PRO A 277 -6.77 42.28 -28.05
N ALA A 278 -7.93 42.24 -27.39
CA ALA A 278 -9.16 41.68 -27.95
C ALA A 278 -9.72 42.58 -29.06
N ALA A 279 -9.54 43.89 -28.93
CA ALA A 279 -9.85 44.85 -29.99
C ALA A 279 -9.01 44.61 -31.26
N GLY A 280 -7.71 44.33 -31.09
CA GLY A 280 -6.81 44.00 -32.20
C GLY A 280 -7.21 42.70 -32.92
N LEU A 281 -7.52 41.65 -32.16
CA LEU A 281 -7.99 40.37 -32.70
C LEU A 281 -9.31 40.51 -33.47
N LEU A 282 -10.24 41.33 -32.99
CA LEU A 282 -11.50 41.59 -33.69
C LEU A 282 -11.26 42.26 -35.05
N ARG A 283 -10.35 43.24 -35.12
CA ARG A 283 -9.97 43.89 -36.40
C ARG A 283 -9.34 42.90 -37.36
N GLU A 284 -8.43 42.05 -36.88
CA GLU A 284 -7.83 40.98 -37.68
C GLU A 284 -8.89 40.01 -38.23
N ALA A 285 -9.82 39.55 -37.39
CA ALA A 285 -10.92 38.67 -37.81
C ALA A 285 -11.81 39.34 -38.88
N MET A 286 -12.09 40.63 -38.75
CA MET A 286 -12.83 41.40 -39.75
C MET A 286 -12.07 41.54 -41.07
N ARG A 287 -10.75 41.68 -41.05
CA ARG A 287 -9.91 41.69 -42.26
C ARG A 287 -9.96 40.35 -42.99
N ILE A 288 -9.84 39.23 -42.25
CA ILE A 288 -9.93 37.87 -42.80
C ILE A 288 -11.32 37.66 -43.43
N ALA A 289 -12.38 38.01 -42.69
CA ALA A 289 -13.75 37.91 -43.18
C ALA A 289 -13.99 38.74 -44.45
N ARG A 290 -13.38 39.92 -44.58
CA ARG A 290 -13.48 40.76 -45.78
C ARG A 290 -12.67 40.25 -46.96
N ALA A 291 -11.44 39.77 -46.73
CA ALA A 291 -10.61 39.18 -47.78
C ALA A 291 -11.32 37.97 -48.44
N ASP A 292 -12.12 37.25 -47.66
CA ASP A 292 -12.92 36.11 -48.11
C ASP A 292 -14.36 36.48 -48.56
N GLY A 293 -14.69 37.78 -48.64
CA GLY A 293 -15.97 38.27 -49.17
C GLY A 293 -17.21 38.07 -48.28
N THR A 294 -17.05 37.77 -46.98
CA THR A 294 -18.17 37.54 -46.05
C THR A 294 -18.77 38.80 -45.41
N VAL A 295 -18.07 39.94 -45.45
CA VAL A 295 -18.56 41.23 -44.95
C VAL A 295 -18.59 42.26 -46.10
N VAL A 296 -19.76 42.41 -46.72
CA VAL A 296 -20.02 43.46 -47.72
C VAL A 296 -20.68 44.65 -47.00
N PRO A 297 -20.18 45.89 -47.17
CA PRO A 297 -20.85 47.05 -46.61
C PRO A 297 -22.24 47.16 -47.22
N ARG A 298 -23.25 47.51 -46.41
CA ARG A 298 -24.65 47.61 -46.83
C ARG A 298 -24.90 48.59 -48.00
N ALA A 299 -23.91 49.42 -48.34
CA ALA A 299 -23.94 50.34 -49.47
C ALA A 299 -23.72 49.67 -50.85
N ASP A 300 -23.11 48.47 -50.91
CA ASP A 300 -22.77 47.77 -52.16
C ASP A 300 -23.60 46.49 -52.38
N ALA A 301 -24.73 46.35 -51.68
CA ALA A 301 -25.63 45.22 -51.81
C ALA A 301 -26.51 45.35 -53.07
N THR A 302 -25.90 45.18 -54.25
CA THR A 302 -26.62 44.76 -55.45
C THR A 302 -26.14 43.38 -55.85
N ASP A 303 -27.10 42.44 -55.87
CA ASP A 303 -27.07 41.07 -56.37
C ASP A 303 -25.73 40.53 -56.90
N ALA A 304 -24.98 39.86 -56.03
CA ALA A 304 -23.98 38.88 -56.44
C ALA A 304 -24.23 37.59 -55.65
N GLY A 305 -24.65 36.54 -56.36
CA GLY A 305 -24.91 35.22 -55.79
C GLY A 305 -23.64 34.57 -55.19
N PRO A 306 -23.80 33.58 -54.29
CA PRO A 306 -22.68 32.92 -53.63
C PRO A 306 -21.87 32.10 -54.65
N SER A 307 -20.62 32.51 -54.87
CA SER A 307 -19.60 31.68 -55.55
C SER A 307 -19.09 30.63 -54.56
N ASN A 308 -19.26 29.35 -54.89
CA ASN A 308 -18.70 28.19 -54.17
C ASN A 308 -17.35 27.76 -54.76
N ALA A 309 -16.38 28.67 -54.83
CA ALA A 309 -14.99 28.31 -55.12
C ALA A 309 -14.14 28.54 -53.85
N PRO A 310 -13.36 27.56 -53.39
CA PRO A 310 -12.35 27.82 -52.36
C PRO A 310 -11.34 28.83 -52.94
N PRO A 311 -10.80 29.76 -52.14
CA PRO A 311 -9.65 30.53 -52.61
C PRO A 311 -8.56 29.51 -52.96
N ALA A 312 -8.10 29.56 -54.21
CA ALA A 312 -6.93 28.80 -54.61
C ALA A 312 -5.84 29.09 -53.58
N GLY A 313 -5.38 28.03 -52.89
CA GLY A 313 -4.22 28.11 -52.02
C GLY A 313 -3.10 28.70 -52.86
N GLY A 314 -2.78 29.97 -52.60
CA GLY A 314 -1.61 30.59 -53.17
C GLY A 314 -0.43 29.76 -52.70
N SER A 315 0.13 28.95 -53.60
CA SER A 315 1.51 28.49 -53.54
C SER A 315 2.41 29.72 -53.71
N GLY A 316 2.33 30.63 -52.74
CA GLY A 316 3.27 31.72 -52.59
C GLY A 316 4.49 31.14 -51.92
N THR A 317 5.53 30.90 -52.72
CA THR A 317 6.92 30.89 -52.24
C THR A 317 7.21 32.27 -51.63
N GLY A 318 6.70 32.50 -50.43
CA GLY A 318 7.01 33.64 -49.58
C GLY A 318 8.28 33.35 -48.79
N ALA A 319 9.15 34.34 -48.71
CA ALA A 319 10.42 34.29 -48.00
C ALA A 319 10.28 33.70 -46.57
N PRO A 320 11.31 32.98 -46.06
CA PRO A 320 11.31 32.41 -44.72
C PRO A 320 11.23 33.55 -43.70
N GLY A 321 10.02 33.78 -43.16
CA GLY A 321 9.75 34.85 -42.20
C GLY A 321 8.29 35.31 -42.16
N SER A 322 7.48 35.08 -43.20
CA SER A 322 6.07 35.49 -43.23
C SER A 322 5.07 34.45 -42.68
N ALA A 323 5.50 33.22 -42.44
CA ALA A 323 4.65 32.14 -41.91
C ALA A 323 4.29 32.34 -40.42
N ASP A 324 5.07 33.10 -39.65
CA ASP A 324 4.86 33.31 -38.20
C ASP A 324 3.83 34.42 -37.87
N LEU A 325 3.31 35.13 -38.88
CA LEU A 325 2.35 36.23 -38.73
C LEU A 325 0.92 35.89 -39.19
N ALA A 326 0.72 34.79 -39.91
CA ALA A 326 -0.60 34.39 -40.38
C ALA A 326 -1.38 33.64 -39.28
N PRO A 327 -2.73 33.75 -39.22
CA PRO A 327 -3.54 32.88 -38.38
C PRO A 327 -3.36 31.41 -38.78
N ALA A 328 -3.53 30.50 -37.83
CA ALA A 328 -3.56 29.07 -38.13
C ALA A 328 -4.66 28.77 -39.17
N ALA A 329 -4.42 27.82 -40.09
CA ALA A 329 -5.35 27.49 -41.16
C ALA A 329 -6.77 27.17 -40.68
N ILE A 330 -6.89 26.62 -39.47
CA ILE A 330 -8.18 26.35 -38.83
C ILE A 330 -8.99 27.61 -38.51
N ALA A 331 -8.33 28.72 -38.16
CA ALA A 331 -8.97 30.00 -37.89
C ALA A 331 -9.47 30.69 -39.17
N CYS A 332 -8.96 30.28 -40.34
CA CYS A 332 -9.39 30.76 -41.65
C CYS A 332 -10.39 29.80 -42.33
N THR A 333 -10.81 28.72 -41.65
CA THR A 333 -11.75 27.76 -42.24
C THR A 333 -13.17 28.32 -42.20
N ARG A 334 -13.79 28.52 -43.37
CA ARG A 334 -15.16 29.03 -43.48
C ARG A 334 -16.17 27.97 -43.04
N TRP A 335 -17.04 28.33 -42.09
CA TRP A 335 -18.19 27.51 -41.71
C TRP A 335 -19.45 27.96 -42.47
N CYS A 336 -20.12 27.04 -43.16
CA CYS A 336 -21.38 27.30 -43.84
C CYS A 336 -22.61 27.30 -42.90
N GLY A 337 -22.38 27.04 -41.61
CA GLY A 337 -23.35 26.98 -40.52
C GLY A 337 -22.64 26.52 -39.24
N ASN A 338 -23.30 26.57 -38.09
CA ASN A 338 -22.69 26.14 -36.82
C ASN A 338 -22.35 24.63 -36.91
N PRO A 339 -21.05 24.25 -36.89
CA PRO A 339 -20.67 22.85 -36.99
C PRO A 339 -21.06 22.09 -35.72
N TRP A 340 -21.33 20.80 -35.86
CA TRP A 340 -21.54 19.92 -34.72
C TRP A 340 -20.21 19.67 -34.01
N LEU A 341 -20.06 20.23 -32.80
CA LEU A 341 -18.84 20.14 -31.99
C LEU A 341 -19.16 19.59 -30.58
N PRO A 342 -19.35 18.27 -30.44
CA PRO A 342 -19.79 17.66 -29.18
C PRO A 342 -18.83 18.04 -28.04
N LEU A 343 -19.39 18.53 -26.93
CA LEU A 343 -18.62 19.08 -25.81
C LEU A 343 -19.07 18.50 -24.47
N LEU A 344 -20.37 18.53 -24.18
CA LEU A 344 -20.92 18.06 -22.91
C LEU A 344 -21.78 16.83 -23.11
N LEU A 345 -21.63 15.86 -22.22
CA LEU A 345 -22.51 14.71 -22.08
C LEU A 345 -23.38 14.91 -20.85
N GLN A 346 -24.67 15.07 -21.04
CA GLN A 346 -25.67 14.93 -19.98
C GLN A 346 -26.15 13.49 -19.93
N TRP A 347 -26.12 12.90 -18.75
CA TRP A 347 -26.51 11.52 -18.54
C TRP A 347 -27.55 11.40 -17.43
N ARG A 348 -28.42 10.42 -17.58
CA ARG A 348 -29.38 9.96 -16.58
C ARG A 348 -29.31 8.45 -16.55
N VAL A 349 -29.06 7.91 -15.36
CA VAL A 349 -28.91 6.48 -15.13
C VAL A 349 -29.79 6.05 -13.97
N SER A 350 -30.29 4.82 -14.04
CA SER A 350 -30.92 4.17 -12.90
C SER A 350 -29.96 3.14 -12.30
N TRP A 351 -29.94 3.11 -10.98
CA TRP A 351 -29.17 2.19 -10.16
C TRP A 351 -30.16 1.36 -9.34
N SER A 352 -30.26 0.07 -9.64
CA SER A 352 -31.04 -0.85 -8.83
C SER A 352 -30.15 -1.55 -7.81
N GLU A 353 -30.54 -1.50 -6.55
CA GLU A 353 -30.02 -2.41 -5.53
C GLU A 353 -30.32 -3.86 -5.93
N LEU A 354 -29.59 -4.80 -5.35
CA LEU A 354 -29.85 -6.22 -5.56
C LEU A 354 -30.89 -6.72 -4.57
N ALA A 355 -31.89 -7.45 -5.05
CA ALA A 355 -32.93 -8.00 -4.18
C ALA A 355 -32.31 -8.94 -3.13
N GLY A 356 -32.67 -8.74 -1.87
CA GLY A 356 -32.13 -9.50 -0.74
C GLY A 356 -30.80 -9.00 -0.20
N ALA A 357 -30.21 -7.93 -0.76
CA ALA A 357 -29.10 -7.22 -0.11
C ALA A 357 -29.62 -6.48 1.14
N GLY A 358 -29.09 -6.82 2.30
CA GLY A 358 -29.36 -6.12 3.56
C GLY A 358 -28.32 -5.03 3.85
N GLU A 359 -28.44 -4.38 5.00
CA GLU A 359 -27.39 -3.50 5.54
C GLU A 359 -26.43 -4.29 6.45
N GLY A 360 -25.23 -3.75 6.71
CA GLY A 360 -24.26 -4.37 7.61
C GLY A 360 -23.78 -5.74 7.14
N ALA A 361 -23.86 -6.76 8.01
CA ALA A 361 -23.33 -8.10 7.71
C ALA A 361 -24.01 -8.79 6.52
N GLU A 362 -25.26 -8.42 6.20
CA GLU A 362 -26.01 -8.98 5.07
C GLU A 362 -25.73 -8.25 3.74
N ALA A 363 -24.91 -7.20 3.73
CA ALA A 363 -24.64 -6.41 2.54
C ALA A 363 -23.91 -7.18 1.43
N LEU A 364 -23.15 -8.23 1.79
CA LEU A 364 -22.50 -9.14 0.84
C LEU A 364 -23.29 -10.43 0.58
N ALA A 365 -24.56 -10.52 1.00
CA ALA A 365 -25.38 -11.69 0.75
C ALA A 365 -25.45 -12.02 -0.75
N GLY A 366 -25.14 -13.26 -1.11
CA GLY A 366 -25.12 -13.71 -2.50
C GLY A 366 -23.82 -13.45 -3.26
N TRP A 367 -22.81 -12.82 -2.63
CA TRP A 367 -21.48 -12.61 -3.20
C TRP A 367 -20.44 -13.53 -2.55
N ARG A 368 -19.48 -14.01 -3.35
CA ARG A 368 -18.34 -14.81 -2.90
C ARG A 368 -17.07 -14.29 -3.56
N LEU A 369 -15.99 -14.21 -2.80
CA LEU A 369 -14.68 -13.80 -3.33
C LEU A 369 -14.21 -14.85 -4.35
N ASP A 370 -13.97 -14.42 -5.59
CA ASP A 370 -13.62 -15.30 -6.71
C ASP A 370 -12.30 -16.03 -6.49
N ALA A 371 -12.00 -17.10 -7.22
CA ALA A 371 -10.79 -17.91 -7.00
C ALA A 371 -9.46 -17.15 -7.12
N ARG A 372 -9.42 -15.97 -7.76
CA ARG A 372 -8.21 -15.14 -7.94
C ARG A 372 -8.05 -14.04 -6.88
N GLY A 373 -9.13 -13.63 -6.22
CA GLY A 373 -9.15 -12.58 -5.21
C GLY A 373 -9.18 -11.16 -5.78
N ASP A 374 -9.34 -11.01 -7.10
CA ASP A 374 -9.43 -9.73 -7.82
C ASP A 374 -10.86 -9.32 -8.18
N GLY A 375 -11.86 -10.14 -7.83
CA GLY A 375 -13.27 -9.85 -8.02
C GLY A 375 -14.22 -10.71 -7.19
N PHE A 376 -15.52 -10.52 -7.39
CA PHE A 376 -16.57 -11.32 -6.76
C PHE A 376 -17.38 -12.12 -7.78
N GLU A 377 -17.70 -13.36 -7.41
CA GLU A 377 -18.68 -14.21 -8.08
C GLU A 377 -20.01 -14.15 -7.34
N ARG A 378 -21.13 -14.18 -8.07
CA ARG A 378 -22.45 -14.30 -7.46
C ARG A 378 -22.84 -15.77 -7.31
N SER A 379 -23.40 -16.11 -6.14
CA SER A 379 -24.00 -17.42 -5.88
C SER A 379 -25.49 -17.51 -6.23
N VAL A 380 -26.13 -16.37 -6.52
CA VAL A 380 -27.56 -16.26 -6.88
C VAL A 380 -27.76 -15.26 -8.01
N ASP A 381 -28.84 -15.42 -8.79
CA ASP A 381 -29.14 -14.52 -9.89
C ASP A 381 -29.31 -13.07 -9.44
N ALA A 382 -28.89 -12.12 -10.27
CA ALA A 382 -28.99 -10.68 -9.98
C ALA A 382 -30.41 -10.18 -10.26
N VAL A 383 -31.25 -10.18 -9.22
CA VAL A 383 -32.62 -9.63 -9.34
C VAL A 383 -32.61 -8.16 -8.94
N PRO A 384 -33.14 -7.23 -9.76
CA PRO A 384 -33.23 -5.82 -9.42
C PRO A 384 -34.24 -5.59 -8.28
N GLY A 385 -33.80 -4.85 -7.26
CA GLY A 385 -34.58 -4.41 -6.11
C GLY A 385 -35.00 -2.94 -6.22
N ARG A 386 -34.74 -2.15 -5.17
CA ARG A 386 -35.08 -0.72 -5.13
C ARG A 386 -34.24 0.06 -6.15
N GLU A 387 -34.89 0.94 -6.90
CA GLU A 387 -34.26 1.75 -7.94
C GLU A 387 -34.01 3.19 -7.47
N HIS A 388 -32.83 3.72 -7.82
CA HIS A 388 -32.39 5.10 -7.59
C HIS A 388 -32.00 5.74 -8.91
N VAL A 389 -32.25 7.03 -9.07
CA VAL A 389 -31.94 7.73 -10.32
C VAL A 389 -30.90 8.81 -10.08
N PHE A 390 -29.82 8.76 -10.86
CA PHE A 390 -28.74 9.74 -10.82
C PHE A 390 -28.64 10.50 -12.13
N THR A 391 -28.22 11.76 -12.05
CA THR A 391 -28.05 12.64 -13.21
C THR A 391 -26.82 13.52 -13.05
N GLY A 392 -26.04 13.63 -14.12
CA GLY A 392 -24.83 14.44 -14.14
C GLY A 392 -24.54 15.01 -15.52
N THR A 393 -23.49 15.83 -15.58
CA THR A 393 -23.00 16.45 -16.81
C THR A 393 -21.49 16.37 -16.81
N SER A 394 -20.91 15.86 -17.90
CA SER A 394 -19.48 15.58 -17.99
C SER A 394 -18.90 16.14 -19.29
N LEU A 395 -17.66 16.60 -19.27
CA LEU A 395 -16.98 17.13 -20.45
C LEU A 395 -16.42 15.98 -21.30
N MET A 396 -16.85 15.88 -22.56
CA MET A 396 -16.42 14.83 -23.48
C MET A 396 -14.98 15.06 -23.96
N THR A 397 -14.22 13.97 -24.12
CA THR A 397 -12.83 14.00 -24.57
C THR A 397 -12.50 12.83 -25.49
N PRO A 398 -11.61 13.01 -26.50
CA PRO A 398 -11.06 11.91 -27.30
C PRO A 398 -9.92 11.15 -26.59
N GLY A 399 -9.62 11.46 -25.32
CA GLY A 399 -8.40 11.00 -24.64
C GLY A 399 -8.17 9.48 -24.65
N VAL A 400 -9.22 8.66 -24.58
CA VAL A 400 -9.10 7.19 -24.68
C VAL A 400 -8.71 6.76 -26.09
N ALA A 401 -9.32 7.36 -27.11
CA ALA A 401 -8.97 7.11 -28.51
C ALA A 401 -7.55 7.58 -28.84
N ASP A 402 -7.12 8.73 -28.31
CA ASP A 402 -5.77 9.26 -28.49
C ASP A 402 -4.70 8.43 -27.77
N ALA A 403 -5.03 7.88 -26.59
CA ALA A 403 -4.16 6.95 -25.87
C ALA A 403 -3.93 5.68 -26.70
N LEU A 404 -5.01 5.08 -27.22
CA LEU A 404 -4.91 3.91 -28.10
C LEU A 404 -4.13 4.24 -29.39
N ARG A 405 -4.44 5.36 -30.06
CA ARG A 405 -3.74 5.79 -31.28
C ARG A 405 -2.24 5.90 -31.09
N ARG A 406 -1.79 6.52 -29.99
CA ARG A 406 -0.35 6.63 -29.67
C ARG A 406 0.31 5.26 -29.55
N ARG A 407 -0.35 4.31 -28.88
CA ARG A 407 0.18 2.94 -28.71
C ARG A 407 0.25 2.16 -30.00
N LEU A 408 -0.77 2.26 -30.86
CA LEU A 408 -0.75 1.60 -32.17
C LEU A 408 0.36 2.18 -33.07
N VAL A 409 0.62 3.50 -33.01
CA VAL A 409 1.72 4.15 -33.73
C VAL A 409 3.08 3.71 -33.20
N GLU A 410 3.27 3.62 -31.88
CA GLU A 410 4.49 3.08 -31.26
C GLU A 410 4.76 1.63 -31.70
N ALA A 411 3.70 0.83 -31.87
CA ALA A 411 3.78 -0.53 -32.38
C ALA A 411 3.95 -0.62 -33.91
N GLY A 412 4.09 0.51 -34.62
CA GLY A 412 4.31 0.56 -36.06
C GLY A 412 3.09 0.23 -36.93
N MET A 413 1.87 0.31 -36.37
CA MET A 413 0.63 0.07 -37.11
C MET A 413 0.03 1.35 -37.67
N GLU A 414 -0.54 1.27 -38.89
CA GLU A 414 -1.33 2.36 -39.45
C GLU A 414 -2.69 2.45 -38.72
N VAL A 415 -3.02 3.66 -38.25
CA VAL A 415 -4.24 3.90 -37.44
C VAL A 415 -5.25 4.69 -38.27
N ALA A 416 -6.38 4.08 -38.58
CA ALA A 416 -7.54 4.78 -39.13
C ALA A 416 -8.13 5.77 -38.10
N ALA A 417 -8.95 6.71 -38.55
CA ALA A 417 -9.65 7.62 -37.62
C ALA A 417 -10.52 6.81 -36.64
N ILE A 418 -10.26 7.00 -35.34
CA ILE A 418 -11.03 6.41 -34.24
C ILE A 418 -12.01 7.48 -33.75
N ASP A 419 -13.23 7.47 -34.30
CA ASP A 419 -14.28 8.43 -33.97
C ASP A 419 -14.99 8.02 -32.67
N VAL A 420 -14.29 8.23 -31.55
CA VAL A 420 -14.77 7.90 -30.20
C VAL A 420 -14.53 9.06 -29.27
N LEU A 421 -15.59 9.48 -28.59
CA LEU A 421 -15.53 10.40 -27.46
C LEU A 421 -16.05 9.70 -26.22
N GLY A 422 -15.44 9.98 -25.08
CA GLY A 422 -15.86 9.38 -23.82
C GLY A 422 -15.61 10.26 -22.63
N GLN A 423 -16.27 9.92 -21.53
CA GLN A 423 -16.00 10.47 -20.21
C GLN A 423 -16.55 9.56 -19.11
N ASN A 424 -16.01 9.70 -17.91
CA ASN A 424 -16.58 9.16 -16.68
C ASN A 424 -18.01 9.69 -16.47
N LEU A 425 -18.88 8.89 -15.87
CA LEU A 425 -20.15 9.32 -15.30
C LEU A 425 -19.89 10.09 -13.98
N ASP A 426 -19.20 11.22 -14.11
CA ASP A 426 -18.58 11.98 -13.02
C ASP A 426 -19.60 12.35 -11.92
N GLY A 427 -19.31 11.94 -10.68
CA GLY A 427 -20.18 12.18 -9.53
C GLY A 427 -21.22 11.09 -9.28
N LEU A 428 -21.21 9.98 -10.00
CA LEU A 428 -22.09 8.83 -9.71
C LEU A 428 -21.74 8.21 -8.34
N MET A 429 -20.46 8.03 -8.03
CA MET A 429 -20.01 7.53 -6.73
C MET A 429 -20.41 8.48 -5.59
N ASP A 430 -20.30 9.80 -5.79
CA ASP A 430 -20.80 10.77 -4.82
C ASP A 430 -22.33 10.68 -4.68
N GLY A 431 -23.05 10.43 -5.78
CA GLY A 431 -24.48 10.16 -5.78
C GLY A 431 -24.89 8.98 -4.89
N LEU A 432 -24.14 7.88 -4.93
CA LEU A 432 -24.35 6.73 -4.04
C LEU A 432 -24.14 7.11 -2.56
N LEU A 433 -23.27 8.09 -2.27
CA LEU A 433 -23.12 8.66 -0.92
C LEU A 433 -24.20 9.70 -0.57
N ALA A 434 -25.29 9.78 -1.34
CA ALA A 434 -26.34 10.80 -1.25
C ALA A 434 -25.80 12.25 -1.40
N ARG A 435 -24.77 12.43 -2.22
CA ARG A 435 -24.12 13.73 -2.48
C ARG A 435 -24.22 14.13 -3.95
N CYS A 436 -24.25 15.42 -4.21
CA CYS A 436 -24.38 16.02 -5.52
C CYS A 436 -23.07 16.71 -5.89
N ALA A 437 -22.28 16.07 -6.76
CA ALA A 437 -21.08 16.66 -7.34
C ALA A 437 -21.46 17.56 -8.53
N ARG A 438 -21.78 18.83 -8.26
CA ARG A 438 -22.03 19.84 -9.29
C ARG A 438 -21.25 21.12 -8.99
N PRO A 439 -20.88 21.92 -10.00
CA PRO A 439 -20.36 23.26 -9.77
C PRO A 439 -21.43 24.09 -9.06
N GLU A 440 -21.15 24.48 -7.83
CA GLU A 440 -22.04 25.29 -7.00
C GLU A 440 -21.46 26.66 -6.74
N LEU A 441 -22.35 27.62 -6.51
CA LEU A 441 -21.95 28.93 -6.00
C LEU A 441 -21.42 28.76 -4.57
N PRO A 442 -20.47 29.62 -4.14
CA PRO A 442 -20.04 29.63 -2.75
C PRO A 442 -21.24 29.79 -1.81
N PRO A 443 -21.15 29.31 -0.55
CA PRO A 443 -22.21 29.48 0.43
C PRO A 443 -22.57 30.96 0.63
N LEU A 444 -23.77 31.34 0.19
CA LEU A 444 -24.31 32.69 0.32
C LEU A 444 -25.48 32.70 1.30
N GLU A 445 -25.53 33.71 2.17
CA GLU A 445 -26.65 34.00 3.05
C GLU A 445 -27.23 35.38 2.76
N ALA A 446 -28.53 35.54 2.95
CA ALA A 446 -29.20 36.82 2.83
C ALA A 446 -29.34 37.45 4.23
N ASP A 447 -29.08 38.76 4.34
CA ASP A 447 -29.30 39.54 5.58
C ASP A 447 -30.80 39.70 5.96
N GLY A 448 -31.70 39.07 5.19
CA GLY A 448 -33.16 39.07 5.34
C GLY A 448 -33.86 38.58 4.07
N PRO A 449 -35.19 38.42 4.06
CA PRO A 449 -35.94 37.86 2.92
C PRO A 449 -35.84 38.66 1.61
N ALA A 450 -35.34 39.91 1.66
CA ALA A 450 -35.08 40.75 0.48
C ALA A 450 -33.70 41.44 0.53
N GLY A 451 -32.77 40.95 1.37
CA GLY A 451 -31.43 41.51 1.51
C GLY A 451 -30.47 41.06 0.39
N PRO A 452 -29.35 41.78 0.18
CA PRO A 452 -28.30 41.32 -0.73
C PRO A 452 -27.70 40.00 -0.23
N LEU A 453 -27.40 39.09 -1.16
CA LEU A 453 -26.65 37.86 -0.86
C LEU A 453 -25.21 38.24 -0.49
N ARG A 454 -24.75 37.75 0.65
CA ARG A 454 -23.38 37.90 1.14
C ARG A 454 -22.77 36.52 1.37
N PRO A 455 -21.43 36.39 1.33
CA PRO A 455 -20.78 35.18 1.80
C PRO A 455 -21.25 34.86 3.21
N ALA A 456 -21.55 33.59 3.48
CA ALA A 456 -21.95 33.15 4.81
C ALA A 456 -20.93 33.65 5.87
N PRO A 457 -21.34 34.01 7.10
CA PRO A 457 -20.43 34.50 8.16
C PRO A 457 -19.28 33.54 8.49
N HIS A 458 -19.41 32.28 8.07
CA HIS A 458 -18.45 31.20 8.25
C HIS A 458 -17.91 30.67 6.91
N ALA A 459 -17.91 31.51 5.87
CA ALA A 459 -17.43 31.17 4.53
C ALA A 459 -16.01 30.58 4.55
N ALA A 460 -15.10 31.08 5.38
CA ALA A 460 -13.75 30.52 5.50
C ALA A 460 -13.70 29.08 6.07
N GLN A 461 -14.64 28.71 6.96
CA GLN A 461 -14.76 27.31 7.41
C GLN A 461 -15.44 26.43 6.35
N LEU A 462 -16.36 26.99 5.58
CA LEU A 462 -17.08 26.27 4.52
C LEU A 462 -16.23 26.11 3.25
N GLU A 463 -15.41 27.08 2.89
CA GLU A 463 -14.45 27.06 1.77
C GLU A 463 -13.39 25.98 1.92
N ALA A 464 -13.11 25.55 3.15
CA ALA A 464 -12.18 24.45 3.43
C ALA A 464 -12.79 23.06 3.17
N ALA A 465 -14.13 22.95 3.05
CA ALA A 465 -14.82 21.69 2.77
C ALA A 465 -15.06 21.50 1.26
N GLU A 466 -15.01 20.27 0.77
CA GLU A 466 -15.50 19.95 -0.59
C GLU A 466 -17.02 20.19 -0.64
N TRP A 467 -17.47 21.18 -1.42
CA TRP A 467 -18.88 21.57 -1.54
C TRP A 467 -19.69 20.55 -2.33
N LEU A 468 -20.13 19.51 -1.63
CA LEU A 468 -21.02 18.50 -2.19
C LEU A 468 -22.39 18.61 -1.52
N SER A 469 -23.35 19.24 -2.20
CA SER A 469 -24.72 19.37 -1.71
C SER A 469 -25.38 18.00 -1.49
N PRO A 470 -26.28 17.86 -0.51
CA PRO A 470 -27.00 16.60 -0.30
C PRO A 470 -28.07 16.35 -1.37
N LEU A 471 -28.24 15.08 -1.75
CA LEU A 471 -29.33 14.62 -2.62
C LEU A 471 -30.55 14.26 -1.76
N ARG A 472 -31.58 15.13 -1.74
CA ARG A 472 -32.77 14.97 -0.89
C ARG A 472 -33.56 13.66 -1.08
N ASN A 473 -33.52 13.06 -2.27
CA ASN A 473 -34.36 11.90 -2.62
C ASN A 473 -33.55 10.62 -2.86
N ALA A 474 -32.25 10.63 -2.58
CA ALA A 474 -31.38 9.46 -2.72
C ALA A 474 -31.20 8.81 -1.34
N SER A 475 -31.18 7.48 -1.30
CA SER A 475 -30.73 6.76 -0.10
C SER A 475 -29.21 6.64 -0.10
N LEU A 476 -28.63 6.65 1.10
CA LEU A 476 -27.21 6.37 1.28
C LEU A 476 -26.90 4.91 0.92
N LEU A 477 -26.04 4.70 -0.07
CA LEU A 477 -25.57 3.40 -0.53
C LEU A 477 -24.05 3.35 -0.33
N PRO A 478 -23.54 2.90 0.83
CA PRO A 478 -22.10 2.91 1.13
C PRO A 478 -21.31 1.88 0.31
N LEU A 479 -21.99 0.89 -0.25
CA LEU A 479 -21.42 -0.18 -1.06
C LEU A 479 -21.94 -0.08 -2.50
N ARG A 480 -21.01 0.00 -3.46
CA ARG A 480 -21.30 -0.10 -4.89
C ARG A 480 -21.52 -1.57 -5.22
N ALA A 481 -22.74 -2.07 -5.03
CA ALA A 481 -23.17 -3.41 -5.43
C ALA A 481 -24.59 -3.32 -6.02
N GLY A 482 -24.71 -3.38 -7.35
CA GLY A 482 -25.99 -3.07 -7.99
C GLY A 482 -25.99 -3.21 -9.50
N LEU A 483 -27.15 -2.95 -10.09
CA LEU A 483 -27.38 -2.95 -11.52
C LEU A 483 -27.52 -1.50 -12.02
N LEU A 484 -26.68 -1.09 -12.96
CA LEU A 484 -26.77 0.22 -13.60
C LEU A 484 -27.42 0.10 -14.97
N ARG A 485 -28.38 0.98 -15.28
CA ARG A 485 -28.97 1.14 -16.60
C ARG A 485 -28.87 2.59 -17.06
N ILE A 486 -28.56 2.78 -18.34
CA ILE A 486 -28.57 4.09 -18.97
C ILE A 486 -29.99 4.39 -19.46
N GLU A 487 -30.65 5.37 -18.83
CA GLU A 487 -32.01 5.78 -19.20
C GLU A 487 -32.00 6.79 -20.34
N ARG A 488 -31.11 7.79 -20.26
CA ARG A 488 -31.08 8.91 -21.22
C ARG A 488 -29.68 9.49 -21.35
N LEU A 489 -29.27 9.71 -22.59
CA LEU A 489 -28.04 10.43 -22.92
C LEU A 489 -28.36 11.60 -23.84
N ARG A 490 -27.78 12.76 -23.54
CA ARG A 490 -27.86 13.94 -24.38
C ARG A 490 -26.48 14.54 -24.54
N VAL A 491 -26.03 14.65 -25.78
CA VAL A 491 -24.80 15.35 -26.13
C VAL A 491 -25.13 16.78 -26.51
N ILE A 492 -24.39 17.72 -25.96
CA ILE A 492 -24.52 19.16 -26.21
C ILE A 492 -23.21 19.64 -26.84
N ASP A 493 -23.32 20.35 -27.96
CA ASP A 493 -22.17 20.92 -28.65
C ASP A 493 -21.75 22.29 -28.10
N ALA A 494 -20.62 22.79 -28.59
CA ALA A 494 -20.07 24.10 -28.22
C ALA A 494 -20.99 25.29 -28.57
N PHE A 495 -22.01 25.11 -29.41
CA PHE A 495 -22.99 26.14 -29.80
C PHE A 495 -24.35 25.97 -29.10
N GLY A 496 -24.46 25.02 -28.17
CA GLY A 496 -25.70 24.72 -27.46
C GLY A 496 -26.71 23.90 -28.28
N GLN A 497 -26.36 23.39 -29.46
CA GLN A 497 -27.16 22.38 -30.13
C GLN A 497 -27.08 21.09 -29.31
N PHE A 498 -28.18 20.35 -29.22
CA PHE A 498 -28.18 19.05 -28.54
C PHE A 498 -28.66 17.92 -29.44
N MET A 499 -28.13 16.73 -29.17
CA MET A 499 -28.47 15.46 -29.77
C MET A 499 -28.83 14.50 -28.64
N GLU A 500 -30.08 14.05 -28.62
CA GLU A 500 -30.54 13.05 -27.67
C GLU A 500 -30.38 11.67 -28.30
N LEU A 501 -29.63 10.80 -27.63
CA LEU A 501 -29.37 9.46 -28.14
C LEU A 501 -30.57 8.58 -27.78
N ARG A 502 -31.24 8.07 -28.80
CA ARG A 502 -32.36 7.13 -28.68
C ARG A 502 -32.04 5.91 -29.54
N PRO A 503 -32.39 4.69 -29.10
CA PRO A 503 -32.21 3.52 -29.93
C PRO A 503 -33.16 3.55 -31.14
N GLU A 504 -32.66 3.03 -32.25
CA GLU A 504 -33.43 2.74 -33.46
C GLU A 504 -34.47 1.64 -33.15
N GLY A 505 -35.64 2.02 -32.63
CA GLY A 505 -36.71 1.06 -32.26
C GLY A 505 -37.43 1.35 -30.94
N GLY A 506 -37.05 2.37 -30.17
CA GLY A 506 -37.85 2.85 -29.02
C GLY A 506 -37.71 2.06 -27.70
N GLY A 507 -36.60 1.36 -27.49
CA GLY A 507 -36.26 0.64 -26.24
C GLY A 507 -35.26 1.35 -25.32
N ALA A 508 -34.65 0.59 -24.40
CA ALA A 508 -33.48 1.04 -23.63
C ALA A 508 -32.25 1.16 -24.56
N LEU A 509 -31.35 2.09 -24.24
CA LEU A 509 -30.17 2.34 -25.07
C LEU A 509 -29.23 1.11 -25.03
N PRO A 510 -28.88 0.50 -26.18
CA PRO A 510 -28.00 -0.65 -26.20
C PRO A 510 -26.58 -0.21 -25.85
N VAL A 511 -26.06 -0.75 -24.74
CA VAL A 511 -24.71 -0.46 -24.24
C VAL A 511 -23.91 -1.75 -24.30
N LEU A 512 -22.75 -1.68 -24.94
CA LEU A 512 -21.78 -2.77 -24.96
C LEU A 512 -21.09 -2.85 -23.59
N LEU A 513 -21.07 -4.05 -23.02
CA LEU A 513 -20.51 -4.30 -21.69
C LEU A 513 -19.39 -5.34 -21.78
N PRO A 514 -18.28 -5.11 -21.06
CA PRO A 514 -17.24 -6.12 -20.89
C PRO A 514 -17.82 -7.33 -20.14
N PRO A 515 -17.28 -8.55 -20.35
CA PRO A 515 -17.83 -9.78 -19.77
C PRO A 515 -18.10 -9.71 -18.26
N ARG A 516 -17.22 -9.05 -17.49
CA ARG A 516 -17.35 -8.91 -16.02
C ARG A 516 -18.53 -8.05 -15.58
N LEU A 517 -18.91 -7.05 -16.38
CA LEU A 517 -20.02 -6.14 -16.07
C LEU A 517 -21.38 -6.63 -16.64
N ARG A 518 -21.44 -7.78 -17.31
CA ARG A 518 -22.70 -8.24 -17.93
C ARG A 518 -23.71 -8.65 -16.85
N GLY A 519 -24.78 -7.88 -16.75
CA GLY A 519 -25.95 -8.18 -15.92
C GLY A 519 -27.19 -8.57 -16.73
N PRO A 520 -28.26 -8.97 -16.04
CA PRO A 520 -29.51 -9.38 -16.67
C PRO A 520 -30.22 -8.22 -17.37
N GLY A 521 -30.88 -8.53 -18.49
CA GLY A 521 -31.64 -7.56 -19.27
C GLY A 521 -30.81 -6.38 -19.79
N GLY A 522 -29.52 -6.58 -20.04
CA GLY A 522 -28.61 -5.56 -20.56
C GLY A 522 -28.16 -4.50 -19.54
N ALA A 523 -28.44 -4.69 -18.25
CA ALA A 523 -27.90 -3.84 -17.19
C ALA A 523 -26.43 -4.15 -16.93
N ALA A 524 -25.65 -3.15 -16.50
CA ALA A 524 -24.29 -3.36 -16.03
C ALA A 524 -24.31 -3.81 -14.56
N LEU A 525 -23.80 -4.99 -14.26
CA LEU A 525 -23.66 -5.52 -12.90
C LEU A 525 -22.33 -5.08 -12.31
N PHE A 526 -22.39 -4.31 -11.22
CA PHE A 526 -21.21 -3.89 -10.48
C PHE A 526 -21.01 -4.77 -9.25
N GLU A 527 -19.78 -5.25 -9.08
CA GLU A 527 -19.35 -6.01 -7.91
C GLU A 527 -19.14 -5.12 -6.68
N PRO A 528 -19.28 -5.68 -5.46
CA PRO A 528 -19.16 -4.95 -4.21
C PRO A 528 -17.85 -4.18 -4.08
N ARG A 529 -17.93 -2.84 -3.99
CA ARG A 529 -16.80 -1.97 -3.63
C ARG A 529 -17.25 -0.87 -2.67
N LEU A 530 -16.42 -0.53 -1.68
CA LEU A 530 -16.70 0.57 -0.75
C LEU A 530 -16.67 1.89 -1.51
N VAL A 531 -17.76 2.66 -1.48
CA VAL A 531 -17.88 3.92 -2.24
C VAL A 531 -17.02 5.02 -1.61
N GLN A 532 -17.08 5.14 -0.28
CA GLN A 532 -16.17 6.00 0.46
C GLN A 532 -14.74 5.44 0.37
N ALA A 533 -13.77 6.33 0.17
CA ALA A 533 -12.38 5.93 0.06
C ALA A 533 -11.91 5.20 1.32
N ALA A 534 -11.23 4.06 1.14
CA ALA A 534 -10.77 3.23 2.24
C ALA A 534 -9.38 2.66 1.96
N ARG A 535 -8.73 2.14 2.99
CA ARG A 535 -7.47 1.39 2.88
C ARG A 535 -7.40 0.28 3.91
N LEU A 536 -6.58 -0.72 3.63
CA LEU A 536 -6.17 -1.72 4.62
C LEU A 536 -4.92 -1.21 5.35
N VAL A 537 -4.93 -1.34 6.67
CA VAL A 537 -3.81 -1.01 7.54
C VAL A 537 -3.50 -2.21 8.43
N VAL A 538 -2.22 -2.48 8.63
CA VAL A 538 -1.75 -3.43 9.66
C VAL A 538 -1.13 -2.63 10.79
N GLU A 539 -1.67 -2.80 11.98
CA GLU A 539 -1.03 -2.43 13.23
C GLU A 539 -0.23 -3.64 13.73
N TRP A 540 0.95 -3.39 14.30
CA TRP A 540 1.87 -4.42 14.79
C TRP A 540 2.02 -4.29 16.31
N PRO A 541 1.11 -4.86 17.10
CA PRO A 541 1.16 -4.78 18.56
C PRO A 541 2.49 -5.32 19.09
N ALA A 542 3.03 -4.66 20.12
CA ALA A 542 4.23 -5.13 20.80
C ALA A 542 3.98 -6.43 21.58
N SER A 543 5.06 -7.20 21.77
CA SER A 543 5.09 -8.38 22.64
C SER A 543 4.77 -8.00 24.09
N GLY A 544 3.90 -8.76 24.76
CA GLY A 544 3.55 -8.60 26.18
C GLY A 544 2.52 -7.50 26.55
N CYS A 545 1.96 -6.76 25.60
CA CYS A 545 0.91 -5.77 25.88
C CYS A 545 -0.49 -6.39 25.76
N ASP A 546 -1.18 -6.57 26.90
CA ASP A 546 -2.63 -6.81 26.94
C ASP A 546 -3.38 -5.46 26.98
N GLU A 547 -4.36 -5.27 26.08
CA GLU A 547 -5.18 -4.03 25.98
C GLU A 547 -6.01 -3.74 27.27
N GLY A 548 -6.03 -4.65 28.25
CA GLY A 548 -6.77 -4.49 29.52
C GLY A 548 -6.08 -3.62 30.57
N SER A 549 -4.80 -3.30 30.43
CA SER A 549 -4.09 -2.41 31.35
C SER A 549 -4.29 -0.95 30.91
N LYS A 550 -5.36 -0.30 31.39
CA LYS A 550 -5.46 1.16 31.36
C LYS A 550 -4.13 1.76 31.90
N PRO A 551 -3.52 2.77 31.25
CA PRO A 551 -2.42 3.52 31.84
C PRO A 551 -2.98 4.39 32.97
N GLY A 552 -3.27 3.75 34.10
CA GLY A 552 -3.69 4.40 35.33
C GLY A 552 -2.46 4.84 36.10
N GLY A 553 -2.26 6.16 36.18
CA GLY A 553 -1.29 6.75 37.08
C GLY A 553 -0.27 7.60 36.34
N THR A 554 -0.18 8.86 36.74
CA THR A 554 0.86 9.81 36.39
C THR A 554 2.24 9.19 36.64
N ALA A 555 2.80 8.55 35.62
CA ALA A 555 4.23 8.26 35.58
C ALA A 555 4.93 9.61 35.45
N ARG A 556 5.41 10.12 36.59
CA ARG A 556 6.42 11.17 36.61
C ARG A 556 7.51 10.78 35.63
N GLU A 557 7.89 11.73 34.79
CA GLU A 557 9.08 11.70 33.94
C GLU A 557 10.31 11.42 34.83
N GLN A 558 10.63 10.14 35.03
CA GLN A 558 11.81 9.70 35.75
C GLN A 558 12.33 8.42 35.09
N ASP A 559 13.51 8.58 34.49
CA ASP A 559 14.50 7.59 34.05
C ASP A 559 14.30 6.81 32.72
N ASP A 560 15.08 7.30 31.73
CA ASP A 560 15.45 6.81 30.39
C ASP A 560 16.10 5.40 30.31
N ALA A 561 15.73 4.43 31.16
CA ALA A 561 16.44 3.13 31.18
C ALA A 561 15.59 1.89 30.86
N THR A 562 14.27 2.00 30.72
CA THR A 562 13.43 0.86 30.33
C THR A 562 13.06 1.01 28.85
N GLU A 563 13.83 0.37 27.98
CA GLU A 563 13.53 0.32 26.55
C GLU A 563 12.17 -0.38 26.36
N GLU A 564 11.11 0.36 26.04
CA GLU A 564 9.80 -0.21 25.68
C GLU A 564 9.94 -1.14 24.47
N PRO A 565 9.22 -2.29 24.44
CA PRO A 565 9.25 -3.21 23.31
C PRO A 565 8.81 -2.52 22.02
N GLY A 566 9.54 -2.79 20.94
CA GLY A 566 9.31 -2.15 19.65
C GLY A 566 8.08 -2.71 18.93
N GLU A 567 7.34 -1.86 18.22
CA GLU A 567 6.31 -2.32 17.28
C GLU A 567 6.92 -3.28 16.25
N GLY A 568 6.22 -4.39 15.96
CA GLY A 568 6.66 -5.36 14.97
C GLY A 568 7.84 -6.23 15.37
N GLU A 569 8.24 -6.23 16.65
CA GLU A 569 9.22 -7.21 17.17
C GLU A 569 8.57 -8.61 17.26
N PRO A 570 9.28 -9.70 16.86
CA PRO A 570 8.74 -11.06 16.93
C PRO A 570 8.50 -11.50 18.37
N CYS A 571 7.35 -12.11 18.63
CA CYS A 571 7.05 -12.76 19.91
C CYS A 571 7.99 -13.96 20.15
N GLY A 572 8.41 -14.63 19.07
CA GLY A 572 9.33 -15.76 19.07
C GLY A 572 9.61 -16.24 17.66
N TRP A 573 10.38 -17.32 17.54
CA TRP A 573 10.69 -17.93 16.25
C TRP A 573 10.44 -19.44 16.29
N ILE A 574 9.95 -19.97 15.17
CA ILE A 574 9.76 -21.41 14.97
C ILE A 574 10.66 -21.84 13.81
N LEU A 575 11.47 -22.85 14.05
CA LEU A 575 12.39 -23.40 13.07
C LEU A 575 12.06 -24.87 12.79
N PRO A 576 11.57 -25.20 11.58
CA PRO A 576 11.27 -26.58 11.22
C PRO A 576 12.55 -27.34 10.87
N ASP A 577 13.00 -28.21 11.77
CA ASP A 577 14.16 -29.07 11.56
C ASP A 577 13.85 -30.16 10.52
N ARG A 578 14.58 -30.12 9.41
CA ARG A 578 14.44 -31.05 8.28
C ARG A 578 15.05 -32.42 8.56
N VAL A 579 15.98 -32.53 9.50
CA VAL A 579 16.71 -33.77 9.79
C VAL A 579 15.98 -34.59 10.84
N GLY A 580 15.60 -33.97 11.97
CA GLY A 580 14.98 -34.66 13.10
C GLY A 580 13.45 -34.68 13.10
N GLY A 581 12.79 -33.97 12.20
CA GLY A 581 11.32 -33.83 12.20
C GLY A 581 10.81 -33.15 13.47
N THR A 582 11.55 -32.13 13.94
CA THR A 582 11.24 -31.38 15.16
C THR A 582 10.91 -29.92 14.83
N LEU A 583 10.09 -29.28 15.66
CA LEU A 583 9.87 -27.83 15.59
C LEU A 583 10.63 -27.19 16.75
N VAL A 584 11.73 -26.51 16.43
CA VAL A 584 12.53 -25.79 17.41
C VAL A 584 11.88 -24.45 17.70
N VAL A 585 11.70 -24.12 18.98
CA VAL A 585 11.04 -22.88 19.44
C VAL A 585 12.07 -21.98 20.12
N LEU A 586 12.16 -20.74 19.66
CA LEU A 586 13.06 -19.71 20.15
C LEU A 586 12.26 -18.52 20.70
N ASP A 587 12.84 -17.78 21.64
CA ASP A 587 12.31 -16.49 22.08
C ASP A 587 12.54 -15.39 21.02
N GLY A 588 11.97 -14.20 21.20
CA GLY A 588 12.12 -13.08 20.26
C GLY A 588 13.57 -12.67 19.98
N ALA A 589 14.50 -12.95 20.91
CA ALA A 589 15.93 -12.65 20.78
C ALA A 589 16.74 -13.77 20.09
N GLY A 590 16.12 -14.95 19.85
CA GLY A 590 16.76 -16.10 19.23
C GLY A 590 17.41 -17.08 20.19
N ASN A 591 17.12 -16.99 21.49
CA ASN A 591 17.54 -17.99 22.45
C ASN A 591 16.61 -19.20 22.40
N LEU A 592 17.19 -20.38 22.61
CA LEU A 592 16.47 -21.64 22.53
C LEU A 592 15.59 -21.87 23.76
N LEU A 593 14.27 -21.93 23.57
CA LEU A 593 13.28 -22.24 24.62
C LEU A 593 13.05 -23.75 24.75
N GLY A 594 12.97 -24.45 23.62
CA GLY A 594 12.78 -25.89 23.57
C GLY A 594 12.52 -26.40 22.16
N ALA A 595 12.15 -27.67 22.04
CA ALA A 595 11.74 -28.27 20.77
C ALA A 595 10.54 -29.19 20.93
N LEU A 596 9.61 -29.14 19.98
CA LEU A 596 8.54 -30.13 19.82
C LEU A 596 9.06 -31.27 18.95
N GLN A 597 9.21 -32.46 19.55
CA GLN A 597 9.70 -33.64 18.85
C GLN A 597 8.53 -34.56 18.45
N ALA A 598 8.46 -34.90 17.16
CA ALA A 598 7.41 -35.79 16.65
C ALA A 598 7.56 -37.21 17.25
N MET A 599 6.46 -37.74 17.77
CA MET A 599 6.34 -39.12 18.25
C MET A 599 5.70 -39.96 17.15
N ARG A 600 6.32 -41.10 16.83
CA ARG A 600 5.79 -42.07 15.87
C ARG A 600 5.37 -43.35 16.59
N GLY A 601 4.30 -43.99 16.13
CA GLY A 601 3.73 -45.17 16.78
C GLY A 601 4.66 -46.37 16.90
N LYS A 602 4.46 -47.15 17.98
CA LYS A 602 5.17 -48.41 18.25
C LYS A 602 4.98 -49.40 17.11
N ALA A 603 6.02 -50.16 16.82
CA ALA A 603 5.93 -51.26 15.86
C ALA A 603 4.99 -52.36 16.37
N ASP A 604 3.96 -52.62 15.57
CA ASP A 604 3.42 -53.96 15.35
C ASP A 604 4.60 -54.92 15.19
N ALA A 605 4.45 -56.18 15.61
CA ALA A 605 5.49 -57.19 15.81
C ALA A 605 6.35 -57.57 14.56
N HIS A 606 6.37 -56.77 13.49
CA HIS A 606 7.02 -57.01 12.21
C HIS A 606 8.03 -55.90 11.86
N GLY A 607 9.08 -55.78 12.67
CA GLY A 607 10.42 -55.37 12.24
C GLY A 607 10.67 -53.94 11.72
N VAL A 608 11.95 -53.57 11.74
CA VAL A 608 12.49 -52.30 11.22
C VAL A 608 12.56 -52.38 9.69
N GLY A 609 11.87 -51.49 8.97
CA GLY A 609 11.89 -51.43 7.49
C GLY A 609 10.57 -51.10 6.79
N GLY A 610 9.46 -50.94 7.51
CA GLY A 610 8.18 -50.50 6.94
C GLY A 610 8.17 -49.02 6.51
N ARG A 611 7.27 -48.66 5.58
CA ARG A 611 7.01 -47.27 5.14
C ARG A 611 6.93 -46.31 6.35
N ALA A 612 7.41 -45.08 6.18
CA ALA A 612 7.37 -44.04 7.21
C ALA A 612 5.96 -43.97 7.84
N ARG A 613 5.88 -44.18 9.15
CA ARG A 613 4.62 -44.24 9.90
C ARG A 613 4.10 -42.82 10.22
N PRO A 614 2.77 -42.65 10.35
CA PRO A 614 2.19 -41.37 10.73
C PRO A 614 2.69 -40.92 12.11
N ILE A 615 2.73 -39.59 12.29
CA ILE A 615 3.05 -38.96 13.57
C ILE A 615 1.81 -39.10 14.47
N ASP A 616 1.98 -39.63 15.68
CA ASP A 616 0.90 -39.81 16.67
C ASP A 616 0.73 -38.59 17.60
N GLY A 617 1.73 -37.71 17.64
CA GLY A 617 1.72 -36.47 18.43
C GLY A 617 3.12 -35.84 18.54
N PHE A 618 3.24 -34.75 19.29
CA PHE A 618 4.53 -34.15 19.67
C PHE A 618 4.76 -34.29 21.17
N ARG A 619 6.02 -34.48 21.57
CA ARG A 619 6.47 -34.31 22.96
C ARG A 619 7.32 -33.05 23.07
N TRP A 620 7.15 -32.29 24.15
CA TRP A 620 8.05 -31.20 24.46
C TRP A 620 9.39 -31.75 24.96
N VAL A 621 10.48 -31.30 24.36
CA VAL A 621 11.84 -31.55 24.82
C VAL A 621 12.41 -30.22 25.29
N THR A 622 12.64 -30.10 26.58
CA THR A 622 13.32 -28.93 27.15
C THR A 622 14.76 -28.94 26.71
N THR A 623 15.38 -27.77 26.58
CA THR A 623 16.75 -27.65 26.08
C THR A 623 17.63 -26.76 26.96
N ARG A 624 17.15 -26.39 28.14
CA ARG A 624 17.96 -25.68 29.14
C ARG A 624 19.12 -26.58 29.56
N GLY A 625 20.34 -26.09 29.39
CA GLY A 625 21.54 -26.75 29.89
C GLY A 625 21.55 -26.79 31.42
N PRO A 626 22.42 -27.62 32.05
CA PRO A 626 22.50 -27.75 33.51
C PRO A 626 22.80 -26.45 34.26
N HIS A 627 23.34 -25.42 33.59
CA HIS A 627 23.58 -24.09 34.16
C HIS A 627 22.39 -23.11 34.06
N ALA A 628 21.33 -23.49 33.35
CA ALA A 628 20.09 -22.73 33.20
C ALA A 628 18.87 -23.51 33.73
N ALA A 629 19.11 -24.65 34.37
CA ALA A 629 18.08 -25.39 35.11
C ALA A 629 17.83 -24.66 36.43
N THR A 630 16.56 -24.52 36.83
CA THR A 630 16.27 -24.02 38.18
C THR A 630 16.87 -24.97 39.22
N ALA A 631 17.13 -24.50 40.44
CA ALA A 631 17.65 -25.36 41.50
C ALA A 631 16.76 -26.61 41.72
N ALA A 632 15.45 -26.49 41.47
CA ALA A 632 14.47 -27.58 41.53
C ALA A 632 14.54 -28.55 40.32
N GLU A 633 14.84 -28.07 39.12
CA GLU A 633 15.09 -28.92 37.93
C GLU A 633 16.41 -29.68 38.06
N ALA A 634 17.45 -29.06 38.63
CA ALA A 634 18.77 -29.69 38.87
C ALA A 634 18.74 -30.78 39.96
N GLN A 635 17.78 -30.70 40.88
CA GLN A 635 17.54 -31.69 41.94
C GLN A 635 16.50 -32.76 41.53
N GLY A 636 15.91 -32.66 40.33
CA GLY A 636 14.92 -33.62 39.83
C GLY A 636 13.53 -33.51 40.47
N GLU A 637 13.24 -32.42 41.17
CA GLU A 637 11.99 -32.22 41.92
C GLU A 637 10.90 -31.50 41.10
N ALA A 638 11.27 -30.69 40.10
CA ALA A 638 10.32 -30.00 39.23
C ALA A 638 9.98 -30.83 37.98
N MET A 639 8.85 -31.54 38.01
CA MET A 639 8.26 -32.10 36.80
C MET A 639 7.45 -30.99 36.11
N LEU A 640 7.98 -30.46 34.99
CA LEU A 640 7.26 -29.47 34.17
C LEU A 640 5.86 -30.00 33.81
N ASP A 641 4.86 -29.13 33.88
CA ASP A 641 3.51 -29.46 33.43
C ASP A 641 3.58 -29.87 31.94
N PRO A 642 3.27 -31.13 31.58
CA PRO A 642 3.30 -31.58 30.19
C PRO A 642 2.35 -30.79 29.30
N ALA A 643 1.31 -30.18 29.87
CA ALA A 643 0.35 -29.35 29.16
C ALA A 643 0.83 -27.91 28.96
N ASP A 644 1.80 -27.42 29.73
CA ASP A 644 2.31 -26.05 29.66
C ASP A 644 3.80 -25.94 30.05
N PRO A 645 4.70 -26.45 29.22
CA PRO A 645 6.12 -26.58 29.56
C PRO A 645 6.87 -25.23 29.59
N LEU A 646 6.22 -24.13 29.17
CA LEU A 646 6.80 -22.80 29.12
C LEU A 646 6.34 -21.91 30.29
N ALA A 647 5.56 -22.43 31.24
CA ALA A 647 4.98 -21.63 32.33
C ALA A 647 6.02 -20.85 33.15
N GLU A 648 7.17 -21.46 33.43
CA GLU A 648 8.26 -20.89 34.24
C GLU A 648 9.40 -20.32 33.38
N SER A 649 9.16 -20.11 32.09
CA SER A 649 10.21 -19.69 31.14
C SER A 649 10.32 -18.21 30.87
N GLY A 650 9.37 -17.42 31.33
CA GLY A 650 9.28 -16.01 30.94
C GLY A 650 9.06 -15.81 29.43
N ALA A 651 8.71 -16.87 28.70
CA ALA A 651 8.39 -16.80 27.28
C ALA A 651 7.13 -15.94 27.05
N ASP A 652 7.08 -15.32 25.87
CA ASP A 652 5.96 -14.49 25.47
C ASP A 652 4.62 -15.27 25.53
N PRO A 653 3.52 -14.64 26.01
CA PRO A 653 2.22 -15.29 26.11
C PRO A 653 1.71 -15.91 24.81
N VAL A 654 2.02 -15.32 23.65
CA VAL A 654 1.66 -15.82 22.32
C VAL A 654 2.41 -17.10 22.00
N VAL A 655 3.73 -17.14 22.25
CA VAL A 655 4.54 -18.35 22.04
C VAL A 655 4.02 -19.48 22.92
N ARG A 656 3.73 -19.18 24.19
CA ARG A 656 3.13 -20.14 25.13
C ARG A 656 1.75 -20.61 24.69
N ALA A 657 0.90 -19.73 24.15
CA ALA A 657 -0.42 -20.10 23.63
C ALA A 657 -0.31 -21.06 22.43
N VAL A 658 0.55 -20.74 21.45
CA VAL A 658 0.77 -21.59 20.27
C VAL A 658 1.33 -22.95 20.66
N VAL A 659 2.36 -23.01 21.53
CA VAL A 659 2.95 -24.28 21.98
C VAL A 659 1.93 -25.15 22.72
N ARG A 660 1.13 -24.57 23.62
CA ARG A 660 0.06 -25.29 24.31
C ARG A 660 -0.96 -25.88 23.35
N GLU A 661 -1.32 -25.12 22.32
CA GLU A 661 -2.30 -25.56 21.34
C GLU A 661 -1.76 -26.70 20.47
N LEU A 662 -0.51 -26.61 20.01
CA LEU A 662 0.14 -27.70 19.29
C LEU A 662 0.24 -28.98 20.14
N LEU A 663 0.49 -28.84 21.45
CA LEU A 663 0.53 -29.97 22.39
C LEU A 663 -0.86 -30.58 22.67
N ARG A 664 -1.95 -29.85 22.39
CA ARG A 664 -3.33 -30.39 22.50
C ARG A 664 -3.70 -31.30 21.32
N TRP A 665 -3.02 -31.19 20.19
CA TRP A 665 -3.33 -31.98 18.98
C TRP A 665 -2.80 -33.43 19.05
N GLN A 666 -2.70 -34.06 20.23
CA GLN A 666 -2.21 -35.43 20.40
C GLN A 666 -3.25 -36.51 19.98
N GLY A 667 -2.79 -37.70 19.58
CA GLY A 667 -3.63 -38.87 19.29
C GLY A 667 -4.16 -38.91 17.85
N ALA A 668 -5.47 -39.05 17.65
CA ALA A 668 -6.11 -39.12 16.33
C ALA A 668 -5.86 -37.88 15.43
N SER A 669 -5.41 -36.77 16.02
CA SER A 669 -5.04 -35.51 15.36
C SER A 669 -3.57 -35.44 14.94
N GLY A 670 -2.78 -36.51 15.11
CA GLY A 670 -1.37 -36.57 14.71
C GLY A 670 -1.14 -36.34 13.20
N ALA A 671 -2.15 -36.63 12.36
CA ALA A 671 -2.17 -36.26 10.95
C ALA A 671 -2.12 -34.73 10.74
N ARG A 672 -2.91 -33.95 11.50
CA ARG A 672 -2.90 -32.47 11.47
C ARG A 672 -1.51 -31.90 11.74
N LEU A 673 -0.81 -32.52 12.68
CA LEU A 673 0.53 -32.13 13.12
C LEU A 673 1.59 -32.48 12.09
N ALA A 674 1.49 -33.65 11.45
CA ALA A 674 2.34 -34.01 10.31
C ALA A 674 2.15 -33.03 9.15
N ASP A 675 0.89 -32.71 8.84
CA ASP A 675 0.56 -31.81 7.75
C ASP A 675 1.08 -30.38 8.01
N LEU A 676 1.01 -29.90 9.25
CA LEU A 676 1.61 -28.63 9.67
C LEU A 676 3.13 -28.64 9.41
N LEU A 677 3.84 -29.67 9.90
CA LEU A 677 5.29 -29.76 9.73
C LEU A 677 5.69 -29.74 8.25
N ASP A 678 5.01 -30.52 7.42
CA ASP A 678 5.24 -30.54 5.96
C ASP A 678 4.99 -29.17 5.33
N THR A 679 3.90 -28.50 5.73
CA THR A 679 3.52 -27.16 5.22
C THR A 679 4.59 -26.13 5.56
N LEU A 680 5.09 -26.12 6.79
CA LEU A 680 6.16 -25.22 7.22
C LEU A 680 7.49 -25.53 6.52
N GLN A 681 7.80 -26.81 6.30
CA GLN A 681 9.01 -27.23 5.58
C GLN A 681 8.97 -26.84 4.10
N GLN A 682 7.80 -26.92 3.46
CA GLN A 682 7.58 -26.49 2.09
C GLN A 682 7.70 -24.97 1.97
N ALA A 683 6.97 -24.22 2.82
CA ALA A 683 7.07 -22.76 2.87
C ALA A 683 8.53 -22.32 3.08
N ALA A 684 9.22 -22.86 4.08
CA ALA A 684 10.63 -22.56 4.33
C ALA A 684 11.56 -22.90 3.15
N GLY A 685 11.20 -23.86 2.30
CA GLY A 685 11.93 -24.21 1.08
C GLY A 685 11.71 -23.22 -0.06
N GLU A 686 10.48 -22.77 -0.28
CA GLU A 686 10.13 -21.79 -1.32
C GLU A 686 10.60 -20.36 -0.96
N LEU A 687 10.82 -20.08 0.34
CA LEU A 687 11.23 -18.78 0.87
C LEU A 687 12.74 -18.42 0.70
N LEU A 688 13.51 -19.11 -0.13
CA LEU A 688 14.95 -18.82 -0.36
C LEU A 688 15.18 -17.71 -1.41
N PRO A 689 16.02 -16.68 -1.14
CA PRO A 689 16.94 -16.17 -2.16
C PRO A 689 18.39 -15.93 -1.62
N ASP A 690 19.29 -15.62 -2.56
CA ASP A 690 20.77 -15.72 -2.60
C ASP A 690 21.61 -15.48 -1.33
N ALA A 691 22.61 -16.36 -1.20
CA ALA A 691 23.97 -16.18 -0.64
C ALA A 691 24.15 -15.22 0.55
N ASP A 692 24.33 -15.80 1.75
CA ASP A 692 25.29 -15.27 2.73
C ASP A 692 25.82 -16.39 3.65
N ASP A 693 25.04 -17.47 3.85
CA ASP A 693 25.60 -18.75 4.34
C ASP A 693 24.70 -19.96 3.95
N PRO A 694 24.89 -20.53 2.75
CA PRO A 694 23.99 -21.57 2.22
C PRO A 694 24.06 -22.88 3.00
N ALA A 695 25.13 -23.14 3.76
CA ALA A 695 25.38 -24.45 4.37
C ALA A 695 24.53 -24.72 5.62
N VAL A 696 24.37 -23.74 6.53
CA VAL A 696 23.53 -23.89 7.73
C VAL A 696 22.03 -23.83 7.36
N GLY A 697 21.65 -22.97 6.42
CA GLY A 697 20.29 -22.91 5.90
C GLY A 697 19.84 -24.21 5.21
N LEU A 698 20.78 -24.98 4.63
CA LEU A 698 20.52 -26.29 4.04
C LEU A 698 20.15 -27.35 5.09
N LEU A 699 20.83 -27.32 6.25
CA LEU A 699 20.69 -28.33 7.31
C LEU A 699 19.46 -28.08 8.19
N VAL A 700 19.17 -26.82 8.51
CA VAL A 700 18.23 -26.48 9.60
C VAL A 700 16.94 -25.82 9.10
N GLY A 701 16.88 -25.39 7.84
CA GLY A 701 15.78 -24.58 7.31
C GLY A 701 15.87 -23.10 7.72
N ARG A 702 14.90 -22.29 7.28
CA ARG A 702 14.78 -20.88 7.68
C ARG A 702 13.88 -20.74 8.92
N PRO A 703 14.28 -19.97 9.95
CA PRO A 703 13.40 -19.68 11.08
C PRO A 703 12.27 -18.75 10.61
N LEU A 704 11.04 -19.10 11.00
CA LEU A 704 9.84 -18.32 10.74
C LEU A 704 9.51 -17.50 12.00
N ALA A 705 9.26 -16.21 11.83
CA ALA A 705 8.91 -15.32 12.92
C ALA A 705 7.45 -15.51 13.31
N LEU A 706 7.18 -15.57 14.62
CA LEU A 706 5.85 -15.51 15.19
C LEU A 706 5.53 -14.06 15.55
N LEU A 707 4.57 -13.46 14.83
CA LEU A 707 4.25 -12.03 14.93
C LEU A 707 2.76 -11.83 15.24
N ARG A 708 2.45 -10.82 16.05
CA ARG A 708 1.06 -10.32 16.18
C ARG A 708 0.80 -9.28 15.10
N ALA A 709 -0.37 -9.37 14.47
CA ALA A 709 -0.82 -8.38 13.51
C ALA A 709 -2.31 -8.10 13.72
N ARG A 710 -2.68 -6.81 13.67
CA ARG A 710 -4.07 -6.36 13.71
C ARG A 710 -4.41 -5.70 12.39
N LEU A 711 -5.23 -6.36 11.60
CA LEU A 711 -5.71 -5.86 10.31
C LEU A 711 -6.95 -5.00 10.51
N ARG A 712 -6.93 -3.79 9.95
CA ARG A 712 -8.03 -2.82 10.01
C ARG A 712 -8.39 -2.31 8.64
N LEU A 713 -9.68 -2.13 8.41
CA LEU A 713 -10.21 -1.38 7.29
C LEU A 713 -10.48 0.06 7.74
N GLU A 714 -9.68 1.00 7.23
CA GLU A 714 -9.76 2.41 7.60
C GLU A 714 -10.43 3.22 6.50
N LEU A 715 -11.47 3.99 6.84
CA LEU A 715 -12.10 4.96 5.94
C LEU A 715 -11.31 6.28 5.90
N ASP A 716 -11.42 7.01 4.79
CA ASP A 716 -10.96 8.39 4.68
C ASP A 716 -11.92 9.30 5.46
N GLY A 717 -11.65 9.44 6.76
CA GLY A 717 -12.46 10.22 7.69
C GLY A 717 -13.60 9.43 8.33
N ALA A 718 -14.62 10.14 8.82
CA ALA A 718 -15.81 9.54 9.42
C ALA A 718 -16.70 8.89 8.35
N PRO A 719 -17.46 7.82 8.67
CA PRO A 719 -18.43 7.26 7.75
C PRO A 719 -19.38 8.31 7.17
N ALA A 720 -19.62 8.24 5.85
CA ALA A 720 -20.67 9.04 5.23
C ALA A 720 -22.02 8.72 5.88
N HIS A 721 -22.81 9.75 6.17
CA HIS A 721 -24.13 9.64 6.77
C HIS A 721 -25.20 10.14 5.81
N ASP A 722 -26.41 9.61 5.96
CA ASP A 722 -27.58 10.05 5.23
C ASP A 722 -27.90 11.52 5.59
N PRO A 723 -27.88 12.44 4.60
CA PRO A 723 -28.19 13.83 4.85
C PRO A 723 -29.62 14.08 5.36
N ALA A 724 -30.55 13.15 5.13
CA ALA A 724 -31.93 13.23 5.61
C ALA A 724 -32.08 12.74 7.06
N SER A 725 -31.03 12.20 7.68
CA SER A 725 -31.08 11.73 9.07
C SER A 725 -31.13 12.93 10.04
N VAL A 726 -32.23 13.02 10.78
CA VAL A 726 -32.59 14.17 11.61
C VAL A 726 -32.10 14.06 13.06
N GLN A 727 -31.55 12.91 13.49
CA GLN A 727 -31.13 12.66 14.87
C GLN A 727 -29.64 12.36 14.98
N GLY A 728 -28.99 13.01 15.96
CA GLY A 728 -27.56 12.95 16.21
C GLY A 728 -27.00 11.53 16.18
N GLY A 729 -26.08 11.31 15.25
CA GLY A 729 -25.47 10.01 14.96
C GLY A 729 -25.39 9.70 13.47
N GLY A 730 -26.41 10.13 12.69
CA GLY A 730 -26.47 9.95 11.24
C GLY A 730 -26.53 8.48 10.79
N HIS A 731 -27.59 8.07 10.07
CA HIS A 731 -27.63 6.72 9.50
C HIS A 731 -26.50 6.52 8.49
N CYS A 732 -25.59 5.59 8.74
CA CYS A 732 -24.41 5.34 7.90
C CYS A 732 -24.59 4.12 6.97
N GLY A 733 -25.83 3.67 6.74
CA GLY A 733 -26.13 2.52 5.88
C GLY A 733 -25.53 1.19 6.36
N GLY A 734 -25.24 1.09 7.67
CA GLY A 734 -24.58 -0.09 8.26
C GLY A 734 -23.15 -0.34 7.80
N VAL A 735 -22.48 0.63 7.15
CA VAL A 735 -21.14 0.44 6.56
C VAL A 735 -20.10 -0.10 7.54
N GLY A 736 -20.19 0.30 8.82
CA GLY A 736 -19.30 -0.12 9.89
C GLY A 736 -19.28 -1.64 10.12
N ALA A 737 -20.43 -2.28 9.95
CA ALA A 737 -20.67 -3.68 10.28
C ALA A 737 -20.58 -4.63 9.06
N ILE A 738 -20.23 -4.12 7.87
CA ILE A 738 -20.08 -4.97 6.68
C ILE A 738 -18.82 -5.84 6.83
N GLU A 739 -18.99 -7.17 6.72
CA GLU A 739 -17.91 -8.14 6.85
C GLU A 739 -17.33 -8.50 5.48
N PHE A 740 -16.09 -8.09 5.22
CA PHE A 740 -15.39 -8.34 3.96
C PHE A 740 -14.47 -9.56 4.07
N PRO A 741 -14.60 -10.57 3.20
CA PRO A 741 -13.70 -11.72 3.18
C PRO A 741 -12.30 -11.30 2.71
N LEU A 742 -11.28 -11.80 3.40
CA LEU A 742 -9.87 -11.59 3.09
C LEU A 742 -9.21 -12.89 2.65
N ARG A 743 -8.16 -12.77 1.85
CA ARG A 743 -7.15 -13.82 1.68
C ARG A 743 -5.82 -13.29 2.15
N LEU A 744 -5.10 -14.16 2.84
CA LEU A 744 -3.80 -13.87 3.41
C LEU A 744 -2.78 -14.81 2.77
N GLY A 745 -1.75 -14.23 2.16
CA GLY A 745 -0.77 -14.96 1.37
C GLY A 745 -1.12 -14.99 -0.13
N ASP A 746 -0.11 -15.24 -0.95
CA ASP A 746 -0.26 -15.52 -2.39
C ASP A 746 1.01 -16.19 -2.93
N PHE A 747 1.16 -17.48 -2.64
CA PHE A 747 2.30 -18.27 -3.13
C PHE A 747 2.19 -18.63 -4.62
N ASP A 748 0.97 -18.65 -5.17
CA ASP A 748 0.73 -19.00 -6.58
C ASP A 748 0.99 -17.81 -7.53
N GLY A 749 0.74 -16.56 -7.12
CA GLY A 749 0.75 -15.38 -8.00
C GLY A 749 1.93 -14.40 -7.84
N SER A 750 2.59 -14.35 -6.67
CA SER A 750 3.62 -13.34 -6.39
C SER A 750 4.91 -13.95 -5.88
N ALA A 751 5.98 -13.79 -6.66
CA ALA A 751 7.33 -14.12 -6.24
C ALA A 751 7.77 -13.16 -5.12
N GLY A 752 7.48 -13.49 -3.86
CA GLY A 752 7.91 -12.69 -2.72
C GLY A 752 7.02 -12.65 -1.48
N ASP A 753 5.91 -13.40 -1.40
CA ASP A 753 5.18 -13.54 -0.14
C ASP A 753 6.00 -14.35 0.88
N GLY A 754 5.96 -13.93 2.15
CA GLY A 754 6.69 -14.49 3.29
C GLY A 754 5.83 -15.36 4.21
N LEU A 755 4.51 -15.37 4.05
CA LEU A 755 3.59 -15.99 5.00
C LEU A 755 3.60 -17.52 4.92
N ALA A 756 3.96 -18.24 5.97
CA ALA A 756 3.74 -19.70 5.99
C ALA A 756 2.28 -20.04 6.35
N GLY A 757 1.68 -19.26 7.25
CA GLY A 757 0.29 -19.36 7.65
C GLY A 757 0.00 -18.50 8.88
N PHE A 758 -1.20 -18.64 9.43
CA PHE A 758 -1.67 -17.82 10.55
C PHE A 758 -2.62 -18.58 11.48
N PHE A 759 -2.76 -18.06 12.70
CA PHE A 759 -3.81 -18.40 13.65
C PHE A 759 -4.70 -17.18 13.87
N LEU A 760 -6.00 -17.39 14.08
CA LEU A 760 -6.90 -16.35 14.55
C LEU A 760 -6.68 -16.18 16.06
N ALA A 761 -6.51 -14.95 16.55
CA ALA A 761 -6.22 -14.72 17.96
C ALA A 761 -7.36 -15.20 18.89
N ASP A 762 -8.61 -15.08 18.42
CA ASP A 762 -9.81 -15.52 19.15
C ASP A 762 -10.00 -17.04 19.13
N GLU A 763 -9.46 -17.72 18.11
CA GLU A 763 -9.55 -19.17 17.91
C GLU A 763 -8.18 -19.75 17.53
N PRO A 764 -7.19 -19.77 18.44
CA PRO A 764 -5.85 -20.24 18.12
C PRO A 764 -5.79 -21.76 17.82
N GLY A 765 -6.91 -22.47 18.01
CA GLY A 765 -7.04 -23.92 17.83
C GLY A 765 -6.89 -24.44 16.40
N HIS A 766 -6.79 -23.55 15.41
CA HIS A 766 -6.67 -23.91 14.01
C HIS A 766 -5.54 -23.13 13.34
N PHE A 767 -4.63 -23.87 12.70
CA PHE A 767 -3.64 -23.28 11.79
C PHE A 767 -4.25 -23.17 10.39
N HIS A 768 -4.08 -21.99 9.79
CA HIS A 768 -4.51 -21.68 8.44
C HIS A 768 -3.28 -21.48 7.55
N PRO A 769 -3.02 -22.38 6.60
CA PRO A 769 -1.94 -22.20 5.63
C PRO A 769 -2.14 -20.93 4.80
N ALA A 770 -1.04 -20.32 4.37
CA ALA A 770 -1.08 -19.19 3.45
C ALA A 770 -1.77 -19.55 2.13
N TRP A 771 -2.49 -18.59 1.54
CA TRP A 771 -3.19 -18.82 0.30
C TRP A 771 -2.21 -19.11 -0.85
N GLY A 772 -2.56 -20.11 -1.67
CA GLY A 772 -1.76 -20.57 -2.79
C GLY A 772 -0.54 -21.43 -2.41
N LEU A 773 -0.29 -21.64 -1.11
CA LEU A 773 0.75 -22.60 -0.70
C LEU A 773 0.28 -23.99 -1.13
N ARG A 774 1.09 -24.69 -1.92
CA ARG A 774 0.73 -26.00 -2.52
C ARG A 774 0.79 -27.09 -1.46
N THR A 775 -0.06 -27.02 -0.44
CA THR A 775 -0.36 -28.15 0.43
C THR A 775 -0.90 -29.25 -0.48
N GLY A 776 -0.36 -30.47 -0.41
CA GLY A 776 -0.90 -31.58 -1.20
C GLY A 776 -2.39 -31.70 -0.91
N GLY A 777 -3.24 -31.35 -1.88
CA GLY A 777 -4.68 -31.18 -1.64
C GLY A 777 -5.32 -32.41 -1.00
N GLY A 778 -6.33 -32.20 -0.16
CA GLY A 778 -7.04 -33.29 0.51
C GLY A 778 -6.52 -33.63 1.91
N ARG A 779 -6.02 -32.64 2.65
CA ARG A 779 -5.70 -32.72 4.09
C ARG A 779 -6.89 -32.20 4.92
N PRO A 780 -7.93 -33.01 5.21
CA PRO A 780 -9.15 -32.56 5.87
C PRO A 780 -8.91 -31.98 7.28
N GLU A 781 -7.74 -32.25 7.85
CA GLU A 781 -7.34 -31.80 9.17
C GLU A 781 -6.85 -30.35 9.20
N LEU A 782 -6.41 -29.78 8.07
CA LEU A 782 -6.06 -28.36 7.92
C LEU A 782 -7.21 -27.59 7.27
N ARG A 783 -7.45 -26.35 7.74
CA ARG A 783 -8.43 -25.44 7.10
C ARG A 783 -7.75 -24.67 5.97
N ASP A 784 -7.52 -25.37 4.87
CA ASP A 784 -7.00 -24.78 3.64
C ASP A 784 -7.95 -23.71 3.09
N ARG A 785 -7.39 -22.68 2.47
CA ARG A 785 -8.17 -21.62 1.79
C ARG A 785 -9.17 -20.90 2.70
N ALA A 786 -8.81 -20.69 3.96
CA ALA A 786 -9.60 -19.88 4.87
C ALA A 786 -9.73 -18.44 4.36
N GLN A 787 -10.94 -17.89 4.49
CA GLN A 787 -11.25 -16.50 4.16
C GLN A 787 -11.76 -15.78 5.40
N PRO A 788 -10.88 -15.38 6.33
CA PRO A 788 -11.31 -14.62 7.50
C PRO A 788 -11.92 -13.29 7.05
N VAL A 789 -12.83 -12.74 7.87
CA VAL A 789 -13.54 -11.50 7.56
C VAL A 789 -12.96 -10.33 8.35
N VAL A 790 -13.05 -9.13 7.78
CA VAL A 790 -12.74 -7.85 8.45
C VAL A 790 -13.88 -6.87 8.24
N SER A 791 -14.15 -6.03 9.23
CA SER A 791 -15.05 -4.88 9.06
C SER A 791 -14.38 -3.59 9.52
N ILE A 792 -15.05 -2.45 9.34
CA ILE A 792 -14.55 -1.15 9.80
C ILE A 792 -14.61 -1.07 11.33
N GLU A 793 -15.64 -1.64 11.94
CA GLU A 793 -15.82 -1.67 13.39
C GLU A 793 -15.01 -2.77 14.09
N ARG A 794 -14.80 -3.92 13.44
CA ARG A 794 -14.13 -5.08 14.02
C ARG A 794 -12.81 -5.37 13.30
N PRO A 795 -11.66 -5.00 13.90
CA PRO A 795 -10.36 -5.45 13.42
C PRO A 795 -10.24 -6.97 13.43
N LEU A 796 -9.39 -7.49 12.55
CA LEU A 796 -9.00 -8.89 12.54
C LEU A 796 -7.65 -9.07 13.25
N GLU A 797 -7.67 -9.75 14.40
CA GLU A 797 -6.48 -10.07 15.20
C GLU A 797 -5.86 -11.40 14.76
N LEU A 798 -4.58 -11.36 14.39
CA LEU A 798 -3.85 -12.49 13.82
C LEU A 798 -2.54 -12.76 14.55
N ILE A 799 -2.19 -14.05 14.60
CA ILE A 799 -0.84 -14.52 14.92
C ILE A 799 -0.26 -15.11 13.64
N LEU A 800 0.68 -14.39 13.04
CA LEU A 800 1.31 -14.75 11.76
C LEU A 800 2.56 -15.59 12.01
N LEU A 801 2.76 -16.60 11.18
CA LEU A 801 4.01 -17.33 11.06
C LEU A 801 4.60 -17.07 9.66
N MET A 802 5.68 -16.30 9.58
CA MET A 802 6.16 -15.77 8.30
C MET A 802 7.66 -15.45 8.28
N ASP A 803 8.21 -15.27 7.09
CA ASP A 803 9.48 -14.56 6.86
C ASP A 803 9.24 -13.03 6.93
N PRO A 804 9.72 -12.35 7.97
CA PRO A 804 9.47 -10.92 8.19
C PRO A 804 10.13 -10.01 7.15
N GLU A 805 11.16 -10.48 6.42
CA GLU A 805 11.84 -9.67 5.39
C GLU A 805 11.00 -9.55 4.11
N ARG A 806 10.26 -10.61 3.79
CA ARG A 806 9.41 -10.69 2.60
C ARG A 806 8.08 -9.94 2.80
N GLY A 807 7.49 -10.05 4.00
CA GLY A 807 6.16 -9.52 4.27
C GLY A 807 5.07 -10.52 3.92
N PHE A 808 3.81 -10.09 3.95
CA PHE A 808 2.68 -10.89 3.49
C PHE A 808 1.71 -10.05 2.68
N THR A 809 0.94 -10.70 1.81
CA THR A 809 -0.04 -10.02 0.98
C THR A 809 -1.47 -10.29 1.44
N VAL A 810 -2.33 -9.29 1.24
CA VAL A 810 -3.76 -9.32 1.59
C VAL A 810 -4.59 -8.94 0.38
N THR A 811 -5.61 -9.74 0.07
CA THR A 811 -6.56 -9.48 -1.02
C THR A 811 -7.99 -9.56 -0.53
N SER A 812 -8.84 -8.61 -0.92
CA SER A 812 -10.27 -8.59 -0.53
C SER A 812 -11.24 -8.33 -1.68
N ALA A 813 -10.74 -8.11 -2.90
CA ALA A 813 -11.44 -7.56 -4.08
C ALA A 813 -12.13 -6.18 -3.88
N VAL A 814 -12.58 -5.82 -2.68
CA VAL A 814 -13.17 -4.51 -2.35
C VAL A 814 -12.14 -3.39 -2.40
N LEU A 815 -10.87 -3.71 -2.19
CA LEU A 815 -9.73 -2.81 -2.32
C LEU A 815 -8.64 -3.44 -3.20
N PRO A 816 -7.71 -2.64 -3.75
CA PRO A 816 -6.50 -3.18 -4.33
C PRO A 816 -5.77 -4.06 -3.33
N ARG A 817 -5.14 -5.13 -3.84
CA ARG A 817 -4.27 -5.98 -3.03
C ARG A 817 -3.17 -5.15 -2.39
N ALA A 818 -2.93 -5.40 -1.11
CA ALA A 818 -1.93 -4.72 -0.30
C ALA A 818 -0.84 -5.71 0.13
N SER A 819 0.38 -5.21 0.29
CA SER A 819 1.51 -5.96 0.84
C SER A 819 2.02 -5.26 2.09
N PHE A 820 2.13 -5.99 3.18
CA PHE A 820 2.55 -5.46 4.47
C PHE A 820 3.83 -6.13 4.93
N ARG A 821 4.71 -5.32 5.53
CA ARG A 821 5.91 -5.80 6.22
C ARG A 821 5.89 -5.27 7.65
N PRO A 822 6.33 -6.07 8.63
CA PRO A 822 6.53 -5.55 9.98
C PRO A 822 7.51 -4.37 9.93
N PRO A 823 7.27 -3.32 10.75
CA PRO A 823 8.05 -2.09 10.74
C PRO A 823 9.50 -2.39 11.02
N GLY A 824 10.24 -2.36 9.92
CA GLY A 824 11.63 -2.65 9.78
C GLY A 824 11.99 -4.12 9.91
N ALA A 825 13.02 -4.48 9.17
CA ALA A 825 13.48 -5.84 9.06
C ALA A 825 13.75 -6.39 10.46
N CYS A 826 12.93 -7.32 10.92
CA CYS A 826 13.44 -8.29 11.88
C CYS A 826 14.56 -8.98 11.10
N GLU A 827 15.78 -8.46 11.21
CA GLU A 827 16.94 -9.12 10.64
C GLU A 827 16.85 -10.58 11.08
N ARG A 828 17.09 -11.49 10.13
CA ARG A 828 17.08 -12.92 10.38
C ARG A 828 17.78 -13.18 11.70
N VAL A 829 17.00 -13.51 12.73
CA VAL A 829 17.57 -13.89 14.01
C VAL A 829 18.34 -15.17 13.72
N ARG A 830 19.67 -15.06 13.80
CA ARG A 830 20.53 -16.23 13.75
C ARG A 830 20.21 -17.00 15.02
N ALA A 831 19.67 -18.20 14.87
CA ALA A 831 19.46 -19.10 15.99
C ALA A 831 20.80 -19.22 16.73
N ARG A 832 20.85 -18.72 17.97
CA ARG A 832 22.11 -18.61 18.73
C ARG A 832 22.61 -19.97 19.17
N SER A 833 21.66 -20.85 19.47
CA SER A 833 21.93 -22.25 19.72
C SER A 833 20.87 -23.13 19.06
N LEU A 834 21.29 -24.23 18.46
CA LEU A 834 20.43 -25.23 17.85
C LEU A 834 20.62 -26.58 18.52
N MET A 835 19.60 -27.43 18.48
CA MET A 835 19.73 -28.82 18.92
C MET A 835 19.14 -29.79 17.90
N PHE A 836 19.89 -30.84 17.59
CA PHE A 836 19.51 -31.88 16.65
C PHE A 836 19.44 -33.20 17.37
N PHE A 837 18.27 -33.85 17.34
CA PHE A 837 18.17 -35.20 17.87
C PHE A 837 19.08 -36.14 17.07
N THR A 838 19.96 -36.83 17.77
CA THR A 838 20.95 -37.72 17.18
C THR A 838 20.91 -39.01 17.98
N GLY A 839 20.35 -40.07 17.41
CA GLY A 839 20.21 -41.32 18.14
C GLY A 839 19.58 -42.44 17.31
N PRO A 840 19.85 -43.71 17.68
CA PRO A 840 20.79 -44.10 18.74
C PRO A 840 22.27 -44.01 18.28
N VAL A 841 23.14 -43.48 19.13
CA VAL A 841 24.60 -43.42 18.91
C VAL A 841 25.26 -44.54 19.72
N LEU A 842 26.18 -45.27 19.08
CA LEU A 842 26.93 -46.36 19.70
C LEU A 842 28.29 -45.84 20.19
N GLY A 843 28.55 -45.87 21.50
CA GLY A 843 29.79 -45.33 22.09
C GLY A 843 30.21 -46.06 23.37
N ALA A 844 31.29 -45.60 24.02
CA ALA A 844 31.62 -46.06 25.37
C ALA A 844 30.63 -45.47 26.37
N ARG A 845 30.37 -46.20 27.47
CA ARG A 845 29.43 -45.78 28.51
C ARG A 845 29.79 -44.43 29.16
N ASP A 846 31.08 -44.12 29.24
CA ASP A 846 31.60 -42.94 29.95
C ASP A 846 32.25 -41.89 29.02
N GLU A 847 32.53 -42.22 27.75
CA GLU A 847 33.15 -41.32 26.76
C GLU A 847 32.40 -41.37 25.42
N LEU A 848 31.82 -40.24 24.99
CA LEU A 848 31.24 -40.14 23.65
C LEU A 848 32.31 -39.72 22.65
N ARG A 849 32.61 -40.62 21.71
CA ARG A 849 33.54 -40.40 20.61
C ARG A 849 32.78 -40.45 19.30
N MET A 850 32.77 -39.35 18.56
CA MET A 850 32.17 -39.28 17.23
C MET A 850 32.90 -38.26 16.36
N PRO A 851 32.81 -38.34 15.02
CA PRO A 851 33.35 -37.31 14.16
C PRO A 851 32.71 -35.97 14.52
N ARG A 852 33.54 -35.01 14.93
CA ARG A 852 33.03 -33.68 15.27
C ARG A 852 32.60 -32.97 13.98
N PRO A 853 31.36 -32.46 13.88
CA PRO A 853 30.96 -31.66 12.73
C PRO A 853 31.82 -30.39 12.62
N SER A 854 31.90 -29.78 11.44
CA SER A 854 32.77 -28.63 11.21
C SER A 854 32.55 -27.49 12.22
N ASP A 855 33.64 -26.95 12.76
CA ASP A 855 33.64 -25.78 13.64
C ASP A 855 33.44 -24.46 12.87
N LEU A 856 33.39 -24.50 11.53
CA LEU A 856 33.08 -23.34 10.68
C LEU A 856 31.77 -22.66 11.07
N TYR A 857 30.86 -23.39 11.71
CA TYR A 857 29.50 -22.96 12.01
C TYR A 857 29.22 -22.73 13.49
N GLY A 858 30.22 -22.91 14.37
CA GLY A 858 30.09 -22.77 15.82
C GLY A 858 30.71 -23.90 16.64
N GLN A 859 30.44 -23.92 17.95
CA GLN A 859 30.92 -24.96 18.86
C GLN A 859 29.86 -26.04 19.08
N TRP A 860 30.27 -27.30 18.99
CA TRP A 860 29.39 -28.45 19.16
C TRP A 860 29.54 -29.12 20.53
N SER A 861 28.42 -29.40 21.18
CA SER A 861 28.34 -30.18 22.42
C SER A 861 27.30 -31.30 22.32
N TRP A 862 27.40 -32.28 23.21
CA TRP A 862 26.47 -33.39 23.31
C TRP A 862 25.61 -33.27 24.57
N ASN A 863 24.30 -33.15 24.39
CA ASN A 863 23.31 -33.14 25.47
C ASN A 863 22.60 -34.50 25.53
N HIS A 864 22.53 -35.13 26.71
CA HIS A 864 21.83 -36.40 26.87
C HIS A 864 21.25 -36.61 28.27
N HIS A 865 20.42 -37.64 28.40
CA HIS A 865 19.84 -38.09 29.65
C HIS A 865 20.44 -39.43 30.08
N PRO A 866 21.50 -39.45 30.90
CA PRO A 866 22.10 -40.70 31.36
C PRO A 866 21.15 -41.50 32.29
N ARG A 867 20.21 -40.81 32.97
CA ARG A 867 19.15 -41.39 33.81
C ARG A 867 17.88 -40.55 33.67
N VAL A 868 16.72 -41.14 33.97
CA VAL A 868 15.44 -40.41 34.00
C VAL A 868 15.56 -39.22 34.96
N GLY A 869 15.26 -38.01 34.47
CA GLY A 869 15.34 -36.77 35.25
C GLY A 869 16.73 -36.16 35.40
N VAL A 870 17.81 -36.86 35.01
CA VAL A 870 19.19 -36.34 35.05
C VAL A 870 19.61 -35.91 33.66
N ARG A 871 20.22 -34.73 33.55
CA ARG A 871 20.67 -34.16 32.28
C ARG A 871 22.14 -33.79 32.36
N GLU A 872 22.89 -34.18 31.34
CA GLU A 872 24.32 -33.88 31.23
C GLU A 872 24.67 -33.33 29.84
N GLU A 873 25.48 -32.28 29.83
CA GLU A 873 26.11 -31.71 28.64
C GLU A 873 27.60 -32.08 28.66
N ARG A 874 28.12 -32.62 27.55
CA ARG A 874 29.51 -33.05 27.41
C ARG A 874 30.13 -32.48 26.14
N GLU A 875 31.44 -32.27 26.16
CA GLU A 875 32.20 -31.92 24.95
C GLU A 875 32.36 -33.15 24.05
N ILE A 876 32.36 -32.95 22.74
CA ILE A 876 32.53 -34.03 21.76
C ILE A 876 34.02 -34.31 21.57
N ILE A 877 34.45 -35.54 21.87
CA ILE A 877 35.80 -36.00 21.59
C ILE A 877 35.87 -36.40 20.11
N ASP A 878 36.58 -35.60 19.31
CA ASP A 878 36.68 -35.83 17.86
C ASP A 878 37.52 -37.07 17.51
N THR A 879 36.88 -38.02 16.83
CA THR A 879 37.55 -39.25 16.35
C THR A 879 38.49 -38.99 15.17
N ALA A 880 38.26 -37.93 14.38
CA ALA A 880 39.11 -37.59 13.24
C ALA A 880 40.47 -37.03 13.69
N ALA A 881 40.48 -36.12 14.67
CA ALA A 881 41.71 -35.57 15.24
C ALA A 881 42.51 -36.57 16.09
N SER A 882 41.84 -37.54 16.71
CA SER A 882 42.49 -38.52 17.63
C SER A 882 43.06 -39.76 16.94
N GLY A 883 42.84 -39.96 15.64
CA GLY A 883 43.44 -41.03 14.82
C GLY A 883 43.06 -42.46 15.24
N SER A 884 42.11 -42.64 16.16
CA SER A 884 41.74 -43.92 16.74
C SER A 884 40.34 -44.34 16.29
N VAL A 885 40.28 -45.39 15.46
CA VAL A 885 39.03 -45.98 14.92
C VAL A 885 38.62 -47.24 15.71
N ALA A 886 39.24 -47.51 16.86
CA ALA A 886 38.93 -48.69 17.65
C ALA A 886 37.64 -48.51 18.46
N PHE A 887 36.67 -49.40 18.28
CA PHE A 887 35.47 -49.45 19.12
C PHE A 887 35.87 -49.75 20.58
N PRO A 888 35.46 -48.92 21.55
CA PRO A 888 35.79 -49.13 22.95
C PRO A 888 35.15 -50.42 23.50
N SER A 889 35.84 -51.09 24.44
CA SER A 889 35.26 -52.22 25.16
C SER A 889 34.15 -51.75 26.08
N GLY A 890 32.93 -52.28 25.94
CA GLY A 890 31.75 -51.85 26.72
C GLY A 890 30.85 -50.87 25.96
N LEU A 891 30.44 -51.27 24.75
CA LEU A 891 29.53 -50.51 23.90
C LEU A 891 28.19 -50.28 24.60
N ALA A 892 27.76 -49.03 24.67
CA ALA A 892 26.46 -48.60 25.13
C ALA A 892 25.75 -47.83 24.01
N LEU A 893 24.44 -48.03 23.91
CA LEU A 893 23.58 -47.17 23.10
C LEU A 893 23.20 -45.96 23.95
N ALA A 894 23.44 -44.77 23.40
CA ALA A 894 23.00 -43.52 23.98
C ALA A 894 22.13 -42.77 22.98
N GLU A 895 21.02 -42.23 23.45
CA GLU A 895 20.23 -41.25 22.72
C GLU A 895 20.51 -39.86 23.29
N GLY A 896 20.61 -38.88 22.42
CA GLY A 896 20.85 -37.51 22.84
C GLY A 896 20.66 -36.50 21.70
N TRP A 897 21.17 -35.31 21.94
CA TRP A 897 21.06 -34.17 21.05
C TRP A 897 22.43 -33.54 20.84
N LEU A 898 22.80 -33.33 19.59
CA LEU A 898 23.90 -32.46 19.25
C LEU A 898 23.44 -31.02 19.40
N ARG A 899 24.14 -30.22 20.20
CA ARG A 899 23.90 -28.80 20.36
C ARG A 899 24.99 -28.00 19.65
N LEU A 900 24.60 -27.02 18.86
CA LEU A 900 25.47 -26.07 18.18
C LEU A 900 25.31 -24.69 18.80
N GLU A 901 26.37 -24.08 19.33
CA GLU A 901 26.42 -22.64 19.66
C GLU A 901 26.98 -21.88 18.44
N ALA A 902 26.09 -21.25 17.68
CA ALA A 902 26.40 -20.75 16.33
C ALA A 902 27.10 -19.38 16.29
N VAL A 903 27.01 -18.57 17.36
CA VAL A 903 27.60 -17.22 17.38
C VAL A 903 28.19 -16.88 18.76
N ALA A 904 29.51 -16.79 18.85
CA ALA A 904 30.22 -16.32 20.05
C ALA A 904 30.20 -14.78 20.13
N LEU A 905 30.24 -14.23 21.36
CA LEU A 905 30.38 -12.79 21.57
C LEU A 905 31.80 -12.32 21.20
N ALA A 906 31.93 -11.49 20.18
CA ALA A 906 33.21 -10.91 19.74
C ALA A 906 33.03 -9.51 19.14
N ILE A 907 34.06 -8.66 19.27
CA ILE A 907 34.20 -7.41 18.51
C ILE A 907 35.26 -7.69 17.44
N ASP A 908 34.82 -7.94 16.21
CA ASP A 908 35.67 -8.43 15.12
C ASP A 908 36.51 -7.31 14.50
N GLY A 909 36.06 -6.05 14.60
CA GLY A 909 36.81 -4.88 14.15
C GLY A 909 36.29 -3.57 14.72
N PHE A 910 37.19 -2.61 14.94
CA PHE A 910 36.86 -1.24 15.36
C PHE A 910 37.88 -0.25 14.77
N GLY A 911 37.43 0.63 13.87
CA GLY A 911 38.28 1.51 13.06
C GLY A 911 37.64 2.86 12.73
N VAL A 912 38.32 3.66 11.90
CA VAL A 912 37.89 5.00 11.45
C VAL A 912 37.95 5.10 9.93
N VAL A 913 36.96 5.75 9.33
CA VAL A 913 36.92 6.10 7.89
C VAL A 913 36.81 7.63 7.76
N GLU A 914 37.66 8.22 6.92
CA GLU A 914 37.61 9.66 6.60
C GLU A 914 36.37 9.99 5.74
N ALA A 915 35.70 11.11 6.04
CA ALA A 915 34.40 11.46 5.47
C ALA A 915 34.37 11.59 3.93
N ALA A 916 35.52 11.83 3.28
CA ALA A 916 35.59 11.98 1.81
C ALA A 916 35.48 10.66 1.03
N THR A 917 35.68 9.50 1.67
CA THR A 917 35.65 8.16 1.02
C THR A 917 34.51 7.27 1.53
N ALA A 918 33.70 7.75 2.48
CA ALA A 918 32.60 7.01 3.09
C ALA A 918 31.44 6.66 2.12
N ALA A 919 31.35 7.30 0.95
CA ALA A 919 30.37 6.95 -0.10
C ALA A 919 30.69 5.62 -0.80
N SER A 920 31.91 5.07 -0.65
CA SER A 920 32.30 3.76 -1.18
C SER A 920 32.77 2.85 -0.05
N ALA A 921 31.85 2.12 0.56
CA ALA A 921 32.12 1.17 1.66
C ALA A 921 32.80 -0.13 1.18
N GLY A 922 33.93 0.01 0.47
CA GLY A 922 34.84 -1.08 0.09
C GLY A 922 36.29 -0.85 0.53
N GLY A 923 36.56 0.23 1.27
CA GLY A 923 37.89 0.51 1.82
C GLY A 923 38.18 -0.38 3.03
N ALA A 924 39.27 -1.15 2.97
CA ALA A 924 39.74 -1.95 4.09
C ALA A 924 39.96 -1.06 5.33
N ALA A 925 39.33 -1.43 6.45
CA ALA A 925 39.64 -0.85 7.75
C ALA A 925 41.13 -1.12 8.05
N GLN A 926 41.89 -0.08 8.41
CA GLN A 926 43.27 -0.25 8.85
C GLN A 926 43.28 -0.67 10.34
N ASP A 927 44.07 -1.70 10.66
CA ASP A 927 44.12 -2.28 12.00
C ASP A 927 44.59 -1.30 13.08
N ALA A 928 44.02 -1.47 14.29
CA ALA A 928 44.10 -0.58 15.44
C ALA A 928 45.48 -0.49 16.14
N ALA A 929 46.59 -0.83 15.47
CA ALA A 929 47.89 -0.97 16.13
C ALA A 929 48.63 0.36 16.41
N GLU A 930 48.47 1.42 15.62
CA GLU A 930 49.33 2.64 15.73
C GLU A 930 48.61 3.96 16.09
N GLY A 931 47.27 3.99 16.04
CA GLY A 931 46.46 5.19 16.31
C GLY A 931 46.33 6.11 15.11
N PHE A 932 45.15 6.70 14.94
CA PHE A 932 44.79 7.46 13.73
C PHE A 932 45.02 8.97 13.92
N GLU A 933 45.61 9.64 12.92
CA GLU A 933 45.77 11.10 12.88
C GLU A 933 44.72 11.74 11.96
N LEU A 934 43.86 12.61 12.51
CA LEU A 934 42.86 13.35 11.72
C LEU A 934 43.23 14.84 11.55
N PRO A 935 42.92 15.45 10.39
CA PRO A 935 42.99 16.91 10.20
C PRO A 935 42.04 17.67 11.14
N ARG A 936 42.39 18.90 11.53
CA ARG A 936 41.54 19.72 12.42
C ARG A 936 40.22 20.08 11.75
N GLY A 937 39.11 19.82 12.45
CA GLY A 937 37.77 20.27 12.05
C GLY A 937 37.08 19.40 10.99
N VAL A 938 37.69 18.27 10.58
CA VAL A 938 37.07 17.35 9.63
C VAL A 938 36.26 16.29 10.39
N PRO A 939 34.99 16.03 10.01
CA PRO A 939 34.20 14.96 10.61
C PRO A 939 34.82 13.59 10.30
N ALA A 940 34.69 12.66 11.23
CA ALA A 940 35.20 11.30 11.09
C ALA A 940 34.12 10.26 11.40
N THR A 941 34.11 9.13 10.70
CA THR A 941 33.14 8.05 10.94
C THR A 941 33.84 6.89 11.63
N LEU A 942 33.43 6.56 12.85
CA LEU A 942 33.82 5.32 13.52
C LEU A 942 33.04 4.16 12.90
N VAL A 943 33.70 3.03 12.66
CA VAL A 943 33.10 1.82 12.09
C VAL A 943 33.51 0.61 12.91
N TRP A 944 32.58 -0.31 13.16
CA TRP A 944 32.86 -1.55 13.88
C TRP A 944 32.03 -2.72 13.36
N THR A 945 32.49 -3.93 13.69
CA THR A 945 31.78 -5.20 13.46
C THR A 945 31.73 -5.96 14.78
N VAL A 946 30.54 -6.46 15.12
CA VAL A 946 30.29 -7.15 16.39
C VAL A 946 29.46 -8.39 16.10
N SER A 947 29.87 -9.52 16.67
CA SER A 947 29.20 -10.81 16.58
C SER A 947 28.68 -11.22 17.95
N GLY A 948 27.48 -11.80 18.00
CA GLY A 948 26.91 -12.43 19.21
C GLY A 948 26.56 -11.48 20.36
N ALA A 949 26.44 -10.17 20.12
CA ALA A 949 26.07 -9.17 21.12
C ALA A 949 24.56 -8.90 21.16
N ASP A 950 24.04 -8.69 22.37
CA ASP A 950 22.68 -8.21 22.64
C ASP A 950 22.59 -6.68 22.67
N ALA A 951 23.68 -6.03 23.08
CA ALA A 951 23.74 -4.60 23.25
C ALA A 951 25.16 -4.09 23.04
N ILE A 952 25.26 -2.81 22.67
CA ILE A 952 26.54 -2.11 22.56
C ILE A 952 26.48 -0.74 23.21
N GLU A 953 27.66 -0.26 23.63
CA GLU A 953 27.88 1.10 24.12
C GLU A 953 29.19 1.66 23.58
N LEU A 954 29.09 2.86 23.03
CA LEU A 954 30.21 3.66 22.57
C LEU A 954 30.37 4.86 23.53
N SER A 955 31.57 5.01 24.08
CA SER A 955 31.93 6.11 24.97
C SER A 955 33.05 6.97 24.39
N ALA A 956 32.95 8.28 24.65
CA ALA A 956 33.93 9.29 24.29
C ALA A 956 35.12 9.32 25.28
N PRO A 957 36.23 9.99 24.93
CA PRO A 957 37.41 10.07 25.79
C PRO A 957 37.18 10.75 27.15
N ASP A 958 36.17 11.63 27.24
CA ASP A 958 35.74 12.31 28.46
C ASP A 958 34.84 11.43 29.36
N GLY A 959 34.56 10.19 28.94
CA GLY A 959 33.70 9.24 29.66
C GLY A 959 32.22 9.38 29.34
N ARG A 960 31.82 10.35 28.50
CA ARG A 960 30.42 10.51 28.07
C ARG A 960 30.00 9.36 27.15
N VAL A 961 28.84 8.76 27.42
CA VAL A 961 28.23 7.78 26.53
C VAL A 961 27.69 8.50 25.29
N LEU A 962 28.20 8.13 24.11
CA LEU A 962 27.74 8.68 22.83
C LEU A 962 26.55 7.88 22.29
N LEU A 963 26.60 6.56 22.46
CA LEU A 963 25.58 5.63 22.01
C LEU A 963 25.50 4.49 23.03
N ARG A 964 24.28 4.12 23.41
CA ARG A 964 23.99 2.87 24.09
C ARG A 964 22.70 2.33 23.52
N THR A 965 22.70 1.07 23.08
CA THR A 965 21.50 0.47 22.49
C THR A 965 21.53 -1.05 22.60
N ALA A 966 20.40 -1.65 22.95
CA ALA A 966 20.17 -3.09 22.88
C ALA A 966 19.28 -3.50 21.69
N VAL A 967 19.17 -2.60 20.70
CA VAL A 967 18.15 -2.68 19.67
C VAL A 967 18.74 -3.21 18.37
N ALA A 968 18.38 -4.45 18.02
CA ALA A 968 18.76 -5.03 16.75
C ALA A 968 18.01 -4.40 15.56
N PRO A 969 18.62 -4.25 14.37
CA PRO A 969 20.04 -4.49 14.10
C PRO A 969 20.93 -3.45 14.80
N LEU A 970 21.97 -3.93 15.46
CA LEU A 970 22.89 -3.06 16.19
C LEU A 970 23.63 -2.18 15.17
N PRO A 971 23.79 -0.88 15.42
CA PRO A 971 24.52 0.00 14.50
C PRO A 971 25.98 -0.46 14.40
N SER A 972 26.57 -0.24 13.23
CA SER A 972 27.98 -0.53 12.92
C SER A 972 28.81 0.72 12.68
N THR A 973 28.18 1.91 12.74
CA THR A 973 28.84 3.18 12.43
C THR A 973 28.39 4.32 13.34
N TRP A 974 29.27 5.29 13.58
CA TRP A 974 28.96 6.56 14.27
C TRP A 974 29.77 7.74 13.71
N VAL A 975 29.10 8.80 13.29
CA VAL A 975 29.70 10.03 12.75
C VAL A 975 30.02 10.99 13.90
N LEU A 976 31.29 11.37 14.00
CA LEU A 976 31.79 12.39 14.90
C LEU A 976 31.86 13.72 14.14
N ALA A 977 30.90 14.61 14.39
CA ALA A 977 30.95 15.98 13.85
C ALA A 977 32.19 16.75 14.34
N HIS A 978 32.58 16.55 15.61
CA HIS A 978 33.72 17.21 16.24
C HIS A 978 34.60 16.19 16.99
N PRO A 979 35.53 15.49 16.31
CA PRO A 979 36.35 14.46 16.93
C PRO A 979 37.29 15.03 18.01
N GLN A 980 37.26 14.43 19.20
CA GLN A 980 38.17 14.74 20.30
C GLN A 980 39.41 13.85 20.24
N ALA A 981 40.57 14.38 20.61
CA ALA A 981 41.77 13.54 20.77
C ALA A 981 41.63 12.70 22.04
N GLY A 982 41.88 11.39 21.96
CA GLY A 982 41.75 10.51 23.10
C GLY A 982 41.38 9.06 22.75
N ARG A 983 40.98 8.28 23.75
CA ARG A 983 40.55 6.88 23.58
C ARG A 983 39.02 6.79 23.59
N TYR A 984 38.45 6.36 22.48
CA TYR A 984 37.06 5.95 22.38
C TYR A 984 36.95 4.46 22.73
N ARG A 985 35.91 4.05 23.45
CA ARG A 985 35.73 2.65 23.86
C ARG A 985 34.40 2.11 23.37
N LEU A 986 34.45 0.92 22.77
CA LEU A 986 33.28 0.14 22.36
C LEU A 986 33.15 -1.06 23.28
N ARG A 987 31.99 -1.19 23.92
CA ARG A 987 31.59 -2.32 24.76
C ARG A 987 30.46 -3.07 24.09
N ALA A 988 30.53 -4.39 24.10
CA ALA A 988 29.49 -5.28 23.63
C ALA A 988 29.13 -6.27 24.74
N TRP A 989 27.84 -6.51 24.96
CA TRP A 989 27.35 -7.38 26.03
C TRP A 989 26.52 -8.53 25.47
N ARG A 990 26.59 -9.69 26.13
CA ARG A 990 25.71 -10.84 25.93
C ARG A 990 25.11 -11.26 27.26
N ARG A 991 23.78 -11.24 27.38
CA ARG A 991 23.05 -11.84 28.49
C ARG A 991 23.18 -13.35 28.40
N LEU A 992 23.60 -13.98 29.50
CA LEU A 992 23.53 -15.43 29.65
C LEU A 992 22.13 -15.79 30.12
N ALA A 993 21.59 -16.90 29.61
CA ALA A 993 20.32 -17.44 30.08
C ALA A 993 20.49 -17.98 31.51
N THR A 994 20.39 -17.12 32.51
CA THR A 994 20.31 -17.52 33.92
C THR A 994 18.86 -17.41 34.38
N SER A 995 18.26 -18.55 34.72
CA SER A 995 16.97 -18.64 35.37
C SER A 995 17.12 -18.34 36.86
N ASP A 996 16.95 -17.07 37.24
CA ASP A 996 16.36 -16.73 38.54
C ASP A 996 15.82 -15.30 38.48
N ARG A 997 14.57 -15.08 38.89
CA ARG A 997 13.94 -13.73 38.87
C ARG A 997 14.63 -12.75 39.83
N ASP A 998 15.33 -13.27 40.82
CA ASP A 998 15.90 -12.51 41.94
C ASP A 998 17.43 -12.31 41.86
N SER A 999 18.10 -12.83 40.82
CA SER A 999 19.54 -12.65 40.60
C SER A 999 19.85 -11.67 39.47
N PRO A 1000 20.84 -10.76 39.60
CA PRO A 1000 21.24 -9.90 38.50
C PRO A 1000 21.79 -10.76 37.33
N PRO A 1001 21.41 -10.47 36.08
CA PRO A 1001 21.74 -11.34 34.95
C PRO A 1001 23.26 -11.42 34.74
N ALA A 1002 23.80 -12.65 34.74
CA ALA A 1002 25.20 -12.87 34.39
C ALA A 1002 25.42 -12.45 32.92
N CYS A 1003 26.35 -11.53 32.68
CA CYS A 1003 26.63 -11.01 31.33
C CYS A 1003 28.09 -11.30 30.94
N ARG A 1004 28.31 -11.77 29.71
CA ARG A 1004 29.65 -11.73 29.07
C ARG A 1004 29.84 -10.36 28.44
N ILE A 1005 31.05 -9.81 28.56
CA ILE A 1005 31.39 -8.47 28.07
C ILE A 1005 32.65 -8.57 27.21
N ALA A 1006 32.60 -7.97 26.02
CA ALA A 1006 33.77 -7.70 25.19
C ALA A 1006 34.00 -6.17 25.14
N GLU A 1007 35.25 -5.72 25.23
CA GLU A 1007 35.61 -4.29 25.20
C GLU A 1007 36.85 -4.07 24.33
N VAL A 1008 36.80 -3.08 23.45
CA VAL A 1008 37.94 -2.63 22.61
C VAL A 1008 38.02 -1.11 22.65
N ALA A 1009 39.24 -0.56 22.61
CA ALA A 1009 39.48 0.88 22.63
C ALA A 1009 40.28 1.36 21.39
N LEU A 1010 39.87 2.47 20.80
CA LEU A 1010 40.51 3.10 19.64
C LEU A 1010 41.07 4.49 20.03
N ARG A 1011 42.34 4.75 19.70
CA ARG A 1011 43.02 6.01 20.02
C ARG A 1011 43.08 6.94 18.80
N LEU A 1012 42.51 8.14 18.94
CA LEU A 1012 42.57 9.22 17.96
C LEU A 1012 43.57 10.31 18.39
N ARG A 1013 44.45 10.72 17.48
CA ARG A 1013 45.45 11.79 17.63
C ARG A 1013 45.10 12.95 16.71
N ARG A 1014 45.41 14.17 17.14
CA ARG A 1014 45.31 15.38 16.30
C ARG A 1014 46.58 15.52 15.49
N ARG A 1015 46.44 15.73 14.17
CA ARG A 1015 47.55 16.19 13.34
C ARG A 1015 47.87 17.64 13.75
N ALA A 1016 49.16 17.91 14.00
CA ALA A 1016 49.65 19.19 14.55
C ALA A 1016 49.23 20.38 13.69
#